data_AF-A0A6J4JMF8-F1
#
_entry.id   AF-A0A6J4JMF8-F1
#
_cell.length_a   1.000
_cell.length_b   1.000
_cell.length_c   1.000
_cell.angle_alpha   90.00
_cell.angle_beta   90.00
_cell.angle_gamma   90.00
#
_symmetry.space_group_name_H-M   'P 1'
#
loop_
_entity.id
_entity.type
_entity.pdbx_description
1 polymer ?
#
loop_
_entity_poly.entity_id
_entity_poly.type
_entity_poly.pdbx_seq_one_letter_code
_entity_poly.pdbx_strand_id
1 'polypeptide(L)'
;MISTNSPQSSPISGGTDTGVLIARRLKEKTQNYKKLITTVLQWTGGQPFLTQELCKLIVAAADSPATGAEAEWLEQVVMHQLIEKWENLPELEHLRTIRDRLLRRKQRSLKLLKLYQRILQEDEVAANDSAEEKELRLSGLVIKQQGKLKVHNRIYESVFSKTWVENALNSIESELAPTDAEFLKTLAELERKLLVSQVDILSRVDDETEEQSSAQALYEVLRDVTSKVGELLGADRATIFLLNDEKTELWSLVAENEEGEFLDIQVRVGEGIAGQVAKSKKVIHIPDNVYNDQRSVLVKEYDKKYNYRTENILALPILDEDKEVVAVIQLLNKLQTTSGVRSVPQLLHSFRRDNTGETFDFEHPQANVHSEIEHKGFTKLDLERLAKCVVPIRRILESCQSCYKATKKLRATAALAEATRSLDQINLDTKAILQRVMNTAKKLMNADRSTLWLVDNDRGDLWTELPGKGELRCAVGVGFTGQVAQTREPMNIGFDLYDHPSAGNSKKTDEQTRYRTCSLLCMPVLSPDGELLGVTQLINKRKPGDYGEYNKDEWPAVPDFFKASFDKNDRQSMQVFNERVGVVLQFVKTHETLKQLAQIEPKEAIYNALAVLSNSVAEQSDEALYNALYHLLSFIKLSIGNLLEAEHTTIFILDAEETGFWSLVLEEGETSATEIRISASQGIASKIVGTKSVKASNQPGKFNDVLIYRGISPLSIHKLQSVLLFPIMNQKGQILAIVRAFNKLKSPLVHNVPLSEQLDPHGFTQTDADKLKQRTKSVLPILLAFQSFHREIRTIQEQRKAIDPLYQAISFVSQSSGNPEELLQKVMQAAKKLTNADRSTLWLVDYQNNELWTQIPQADGSLIETRVPMGEGFVGMVAQTGQSVNISFDLYDHPSSDIARKTDEKTRYRTCSLLCMPVLGSDGELLGVTQLVNKRKLGDYPEYDSSDWPAVPEYFQASFEEKDQRDMEIFNNQVGVVLPGVM
;
A
#
# COMPACT_ATOMS: atom_id res chain seq x y z
N MET A 1 8.34 -54.21 -46.26
CA MET A 1 7.33 -55.31 -46.31
C MET A 1 5.95 -54.69 -46.16
N ILE A 2 4.97 -55.22 -46.92
CA ILE A 2 3.55 -54.82 -46.98
C ILE A 2 3.31 -53.59 -47.89
N SER A 3 3.30 -53.77 -49.21
CA SER A 3 2.18 -54.19 -50.09
C SER A 3 1.31 -53.01 -50.55
N THR A 4 1.59 -52.56 -51.76
CA THR A 4 0.76 -51.70 -52.61
C THR A 4 -0.53 -52.43 -52.97
N ASN A 5 -1.68 -51.95 -52.49
CA ASN A 5 -2.99 -52.36 -52.99
C ASN A 5 -3.71 -51.16 -53.61
N SER A 6 -3.77 -51.17 -54.94
CA SER A 6 -4.72 -50.41 -55.75
C SER A 6 -6.15 -50.85 -55.42
N PRO A 7 -7.11 -49.94 -55.22
CA PRO A 7 -8.51 -50.33 -55.20
C PRO A 7 -9.03 -50.52 -56.64
N GLN A 8 -9.64 -51.69 -56.82
CA GLN A 8 -10.30 -52.17 -58.02
C GLN A 8 -11.40 -51.21 -58.49
N SER A 9 -11.43 -50.99 -59.80
CA SER A 9 -12.61 -50.53 -60.53
C SER A 9 -13.72 -51.58 -60.46
N SER A 10 -14.78 -51.30 -59.70
CA SER A 10 -16.07 -51.99 -59.84
C SER A 10 -17.05 -51.09 -60.61
N PRO A 11 -17.83 -51.63 -61.57
CA PRO A 11 -18.73 -50.85 -62.38
C PRO A 11 -19.99 -50.50 -61.56
N ILE A 12 -20.19 -49.22 -61.26
CA ILE A 12 -21.48 -48.73 -60.74
C ILE A 12 -22.43 -48.60 -61.94
N SER A 13 -23.03 -49.71 -62.33
CA SER A 13 -24.28 -49.72 -63.09
C SER A 13 -25.43 -49.44 -62.12
N GLY A 14 -25.94 -48.22 -62.08
CA GLY A 14 -27.14 -47.89 -61.27
C GLY A 14 -27.63 -46.44 -61.29
N GLY A 15 -27.00 -45.54 -62.07
CA GLY A 15 -27.26 -44.10 -61.97
C GLY A 15 -28.42 -43.55 -62.82
N THR A 16 -28.90 -44.27 -63.83
CA THR A 16 -29.86 -43.70 -64.81
C THR A 16 -31.34 -43.95 -64.44
N ASP A 17 -31.66 -45.03 -63.73
CA ASP A 17 -33.06 -45.33 -63.35
C ASP A 17 -33.56 -44.51 -62.14
N THR A 18 -32.67 -44.10 -61.24
CA THR A 18 -33.04 -43.35 -60.02
C THR A 18 -33.42 -41.89 -60.31
N GLY A 19 -32.74 -41.22 -61.22
CA GLY A 19 -33.03 -39.82 -61.58
C GLY A 19 -34.38 -39.65 -62.29
N VAL A 20 -34.71 -40.56 -63.20
CA VAL A 20 -35.99 -40.57 -63.93
C VAL A 20 -37.15 -40.88 -62.98
N LEU A 21 -36.96 -41.81 -62.04
CA LEU A 21 -37.96 -42.16 -61.03
C LEU A 21 -38.25 -40.99 -60.08
N ILE A 22 -37.23 -40.28 -59.62
CA ILE A 22 -37.37 -39.08 -58.79
C ILE A 22 -38.11 -37.97 -59.55
N ALA A 23 -37.73 -37.71 -60.81
CA ALA A 23 -38.39 -36.70 -61.64
C ALA A 23 -39.89 -37.02 -61.88
N ARG A 24 -40.23 -38.31 -62.05
CA ARG A 24 -41.63 -38.76 -62.19
C ARG A 24 -42.42 -38.53 -60.92
N ARG A 25 -41.87 -38.88 -59.76
CA ARG A 25 -42.52 -38.69 -58.45
C ARG A 25 -42.64 -37.22 -58.04
N LEU A 26 -41.68 -36.37 -58.42
CA LEU A 26 -41.80 -34.92 -58.23
C LEU A 26 -42.96 -34.33 -59.05
N LYS A 27 -43.23 -34.88 -60.24
CA LYS A 27 -44.38 -34.47 -61.07
C LYS A 27 -45.72 -34.90 -60.45
N GLU A 28 -45.73 -35.96 -59.64
CA GLU A 28 -46.91 -36.41 -58.89
C GLU A 28 -47.22 -35.52 -57.68
N LYS A 29 -46.21 -34.81 -57.14
CA LYS A 29 -46.38 -33.92 -55.97
C LYS A 29 -47.06 -32.59 -56.27
N THR A 30 -47.00 -32.09 -57.51
CA THR A 30 -47.62 -30.79 -57.85
C THR A 30 -47.92 -30.68 -59.34
N GLN A 31 -49.01 -29.97 -59.67
CA GLN A 31 -49.33 -29.58 -61.04
C GLN A 31 -48.33 -28.57 -61.61
N ASN A 32 -47.60 -27.82 -60.76
CA ASN A 32 -46.59 -26.83 -61.15
C ASN A 32 -45.15 -27.31 -60.87
N TYR A 33 -44.85 -28.54 -61.28
CA TYR A 33 -43.55 -29.18 -61.02
C TYR A 33 -42.35 -28.39 -61.60
N LYS A 34 -42.55 -27.59 -62.65
CA LYS A 34 -41.51 -26.71 -63.20
C LYS A 34 -41.09 -25.65 -62.17
N LYS A 35 -42.07 -24.99 -61.54
CA LYS A 35 -41.81 -24.00 -60.48
C LYS A 35 -41.12 -24.65 -59.30
N LEU A 36 -41.57 -25.84 -58.88
CA LEU A 36 -40.93 -26.60 -57.80
C LEU A 36 -39.47 -26.93 -58.12
N ILE A 37 -39.16 -27.42 -59.33
CA ILE A 37 -37.77 -27.71 -59.74
C ILE A 37 -36.92 -26.43 -59.78
N THR A 38 -37.48 -25.31 -60.27
CA THR A 38 -36.77 -24.02 -60.26
C THR A 38 -36.45 -23.60 -58.83
N THR A 39 -37.38 -23.73 -57.89
CA THR A 39 -37.13 -23.41 -56.47
C THR A 39 -36.11 -24.36 -55.83
N VAL A 40 -36.14 -25.66 -56.16
CA VAL A 40 -35.11 -26.63 -55.71
C VAL A 40 -33.73 -26.17 -56.16
N LEU A 41 -33.57 -25.78 -57.42
CA LEU A 41 -32.29 -25.30 -57.93
C LEU A 41 -31.85 -23.98 -57.30
N GLN A 42 -32.79 -23.10 -56.94
CA GLN A 42 -32.50 -21.88 -56.18
C GLN A 42 -31.97 -22.19 -54.78
N TRP A 43 -32.51 -23.21 -54.10
CA TRP A 43 -32.04 -23.63 -52.78
C TRP A 43 -30.65 -24.28 -52.82
N THR A 44 -30.40 -25.13 -53.83
CA THR A 44 -29.20 -25.96 -53.91
C THR A 44 -28.07 -25.34 -54.72
N GLY A 45 -28.34 -24.24 -55.44
CA GLY A 45 -27.40 -23.64 -56.40
C GLY A 45 -27.04 -24.58 -57.55
N GLY A 46 -27.87 -25.61 -57.80
CA GLY A 46 -27.59 -26.65 -58.79
C GLY A 46 -26.52 -27.66 -58.38
N GLN A 47 -26.08 -27.67 -57.13
CA GLN A 47 -25.12 -28.68 -56.65
C GLN A 47 -25.75 -30.08 -56.77
N PRO A 48 -25.15 -31.04 -57.50
CA PRO A 48 -25.78 -32.32 -57.82
C PRO A 48 -26.24 -33.11 -56.59
N PHE A 49 -25.40 -33.16 -55.55
CA PHE A 49 -25.67 -33.90 -54.32
C PHE A 49 -26.85 -33.32 -53.54
N LEU A 50 -26.81 -32.03 -53.18
CA LEU A 50 -27.92 -31.37 -52.47
C LEU A 50 -29.22 -31.37 -53.30
N THR A 51 -29.12 -31.25 -54.62
CA THR A 51 -30.28 -31.33 -55.51
C THR A 51 -30.94 -32.70 -55.44
N GLN A 52 -30.14 -33.77 -55.48
CA GLN A 52 -30.65 -35.13 -55.37
C GLN A 52 -31.26 -35.42 -53.99
N GLU A 53 -30.61 -35.01 -52.91
CA GLU A 53 -31.12 -35.21 -51.55
C GLU A 53 -32.39 -34.40 -51.28
N LEU A 54 -32.43 -33.12 -51.69
CA LEU A 54 -33.64 -32.32 -51.55
C LEU A 54 -34.80 -32.90 -52.37
N CYS A 55 -34.54 -33.41 -53.57
CA CYS A 55 -35.57 -34.10 -54.35
C CYS A 55 -36.09 -35.37 -53.65
N LYS A 56 -35.22 -36.15 -53.01
CA LYS A 56 -35.64 -37.33 -52.24
C LYS A 56 -36.51 -36.93 -51.04
N LEU A 57 -36.14 -35.87 -50.31
CA LEU A 57 -36.92 -35.34 -49.19
C LEU A 57 -38.31 -34.85 -49.62
N ILE A 58 -38.40 -34.14 -50.75
CA ILE A 58 -39.68 -33.70 -51.32
C ILE A 58 -40.57 -34.91 -51.65
N VAL A 59 -40.00 -35.95 -52.26
CA VAL A 59 -40.74 -37.17 -52.60
C VAL A 59 -41.20 -37.91 -51.34
N ALA A 60 -40.40 -37.91 -50.28
CA ALA A 60 -40.69 -38.58 -49.01
C ALA A 60 -41.63 -37.79 -48.09
N ALA A 61 -41.83 -36.49 -48.32
CA ALA A 61 -42.75 -35.66 -47.54
C ALA A 61 -44.18 -36.25 -47.58
N ALA A 62 -44.88 -36.26 -46.45
CA ALA A 62 -46.22 -36.86 -46.36
C ALA A 62 -47.29 -36.03 -47.07
N ASP A 63 -47.08 -34.72 -47.11
CA ASP A 63 -47.95 -33.70 -47.67
C ASP A 63 -47.48 -33.23 -49.07
N SER A 64 -48.29 -32.42 -49.73
CA SER A 64 -48.01 -31.88 -51.08
C SER A 64 -48.35 -30.39 -51.10
N PRO A 65 -47.62 -29.56 -51.87
CA PRO A 65 -47.86 -28.13 -51.92
C PRO A 65 -49.24 -27.82 -52.52
N ALA A 66 -49.93 -26.82 -51.96
CA ALA A 66 -51.11 -26.24 -52.59
C ALA A 66 -50.72 -25.54 -53.90
N THR A 67 -51.60 -25.58 -54.90
CA THR A 67 -51.34 -24.98 -56.23
C THR A 67 -50.94 -23.52 -56.11
N GLY A 68 -49.72 -23.19 -56.53
CA GLY A 68 -49.17 -21.82 -56.48
C GLY A 68 -48.26 -21.53 -55.27
N ALA A 69 -48.34 -22.33 -54.20
CA ALA A 69 -47.58 -22.19 -52.95
C ALA A 69 -46.35 -23.10 -52.87
N GLU A 70 -45.83 -23.59 -54.01
CA GLU A 70 -44.73 -24.56 -54.04
C GLU A 70 -43.43 -24.04 -53.41
N ALA A 71 -43.20 -22.72 -53.48
CA ALA A 71 -42.00 -22.10 -52.91
C ALA A 71 -42.05 -22.03 -51.38
N GLU A 72 -43.18 -21.59 -50.81
CA GLU A 72 -43.40 -21.50 -49.36
C GLU A 72 -43.39 -22.89 -48.72
N TRP A 73 -44.04 -23.87 -49.37
CA TRP A 73 -44.03 -25.25 -48.91
C TRP A 73 -42.62 -25.85 -48.94
N LEU A 74 -41.86 -25.64 -50.03
CA LEU A 74 -40.49 -26.14 -50.11
C LEU A 74 -39.58 -25.51 -49.05
N GLU A 75 -39.74 -24.22 -48.77
CA GLU A 75 -39.03 -23.53 -47.70
C GLU A 75 -39.32 -24.16 -46.34
N GLN A 76 -40.58 -24.50 -46.04
CA GLN A 76 -40.94 -25.22 -44.82
C GLN A 76 -40.28 -26.61 -44.74
N VAL A 77 -40.28 -27.36 -45.84
CA VAL A 77 -39.63 -28.68 -45.91
C VAL A 77 -38.12 -28.56 -45.68
N VAL A 78 -37.46 -27.61 -46.34
CA VAL A 78 -36.02 -27.37 -46.17
C VAL A 78 -35.70 -26.98 -44.74
N MET A 79 -36.46 -26.07 -44.13
CA MET A 79 -36.21 -25.65 -42.74
C MET A 79 -36.35 -26.82 -41.75
N HIS A 80 -37.49 -27.50 -41.74
CA HIS A 80 -37.79 -28.54 -40.72
C HIS A 80 -37.07 -29.87 -40.95
N GLN A 81 -36.83 -30.26 -42.20
CA GLN A 81 -36.25 -31.57 -42.53
C GLN A 81 -34.76 -31.51 -42.85
N LEU A 82 -34.21 -30.35 -43.20
CA LEU A 82 -32.80 -30.22 -43.57
C LEU A 82 -32.06 -29.29 -42.59
N ILE A 83 -32.46 -28.01 -42.48
CA ILE A 83 -31.71 -27.00 -41.70
C ILE A 83 -31.76 -27.26 -40.20
N GLU A 84 -32.87 -27.74 -39.64
CA GLU A 84 -32.95 -28.03 -38.19
C GLU A 84 -32.24 -29.33 -37.79
N LYS A 85 -32.03 -30.26 -38.73
CA LYS A 85 -31.58 -31.64 -38.45
C LYS A 85 -30.22 -31.99 -39.04
N TRP A 86 -29.57 -31.06 -39.74
CA TRP A 86 -28.39 -31.34 -40.56
C TRP A 86 -27.22 -31.99 -39.81
N GLU A 87 -27.03 -31.67 -38.53
CA GLU A 87 -25.94 -32.26 -37.73
C GLU A 87 -26.13 -33.76 -37.50
N ASN A 88 -27.38 -34.22 -37.46
CA ASN A 88 -27.75 -35.59 -37.10
C ASN A 88 -28.14 -36.47 -38.30
N LEU A 89 -28.22 -35.90 -39.51
CA LEU A 89 -28.55 -36.65 -40.73
C LEU A 89 -27.30 -37.27 -41.35
N PRO A 90 -27.20 -38.61 -41.47
CA PRO A 90 -26.07 -39.30 -42.12
C PRO A 90 -25.84 -38.82 -43.55
N GLU A 91 -26.92 -38.52 -44.28
CA GLU A 91 -26.91 -38.13 -45.69
C GLU A 91 -26.30 -36.74 -45.92
N LEU A 92 -26.09 -35.94 -44.87
CA LEU A 92 -25.52 -34.58 -44.96
C LEU A 92 -24.11 -34.47 -44.38
N GLU A 93 -23.33 -35.56 -44.46
CA GLU A 93 -21.94 -35.62 -43.99
C GLU A 93 -21.05 -34.50 -44.55
N HIS A 94 -21.29 -34.06 -45.78
CA HIS A 94 -20.54 -32.97 -46.40
C HIS A 94 -20.68 -31.64 -45.64
N LEU A 95 -21.85 -31.34 -45.06
CA LEU A 95 -22.04 -30.13 -44.23
C LEU A 95 -21.18 -30.21 -42.96
N ARG A 96 -21.13 -31.39 -42.31
CA ARG A 96 -20.25 -31.60 -41.15
C ARG A 96 -18.77 -31.47 -41.54
N THR A 97 -18.39 -31.98 -42.71
CA THR A 97 -17.03 -31.82 -43.23
C THR A 97 -16.68 -30.35 -43.44
N ILE A 98 -17.61 -29.52 -43.93
CA ILE A 98 -17.42 -28.07 -44.04
C ILE A 98 -17.26 -27.46 -42.64
N ARG A 99 -18.17 -27.74 -41.71
CA ARG A 99 -18.09 -27.28 -40.30
C ARG A 99 -16.73 -27.60 -39.68
N ASP A 100 -16.33 -28.86 -39.74
CA ASP A 100 -15.10 -29.34 -39.10
C ASP A 100 -13.87 -28.70 -39.75
N ARG A 101 -13.90 -28.38 -41.06
CA ARG A 101 -12.86 -27.58 -41.73
C ARG A 101 -12.84 -26.13 -41.25
N LEU A 102 -14.00 -25.49 -41.12
CA LEU A 102 -14.10 -24.12 -40.60
C LEU A 102 -13.54 -24.02 -39.17
N LEU A 103 -13.70 -25.07 -38.35
CA LEU A 103 -13.32 -25.10 -36.93
C LEU A 103 -12.00 -25.82 -36.63
N ARG A 104 -11.29 -26.34 -37.65
CA ARG A 104 -10.16 -27.28 -37.47
C ARG A 104 -8.96 -26.72 -36.71
N ARG A 105 -8.64 -25.44 -36.89
CA ARG A 105 -7.42 -24.79 -36.32
C ARG A 105 -7.77 -23.42 -35.80
N LYS A 106 -8.09 -23.33 -34.50
CA LYS A 106 -8.66 -22.14 -33.82
C LYS A 106 -8.14 -20.79 -34.32
N GLN A 107 -6.83 -20.56 -34.35
CA GLN A 107 -6.22 -19.29 -34.80
C GLN A 107 -6.44 -18.96 -36.29
N ARG A 108 -6.45 -19.98 -37.16
CA ARG A 108 -6.74 -19.82 -38.60
C ARG A 108 -8.24 -19.77 -38.86
N SER A 109 -9.03 -20.46 -38.05
CA SER A 109 -10.49 -20.44 -38.05
C SER A 109 -11.05 -19.04 -37.79
N LEU A 110 -10.42 -18.23 -36.93
CA LEU A 110 -10.82 -16.82 -36.72
C LEU A 110 -10.80 -16.01 -38.02
N LYS A 111 -9.68 -16.04 -38.76
CA LYS A 111 -9.54 -15.29 -40.02
C LYS A 111 -10.52 -15.79 -41.08
N LEU A 112 -10.69 -17.10 -41.15
CA LEU A 112 -11.59 -17.76 -42.10
C LEU A 112 -13.06 -17.40 -41.83
N LEU A 113 -13.50 -17.44 -40.57
CA LEU A 113 -14.85 -17.10 -40.13
C LEU A 113 -15.14 -15.60 -40.28
N LYS A 114 -14.16 -14.71 -39.98
CA LYS A 114 -14.30 -13.26 -40.23
C LYS A 114 -14.47 -12.93 -41.72
N LEU A 115 -13.70 -13.58 -42.60
CA LEU A 115 -13.87 -13.43 -44.05
C LEU A 115 -15.26 -13.91 -44.51
N TYR A 116 -15.71 -15.07 -44.01
CA TYR A 116 -17.03 -15.59 -44.34
C TYR A 116 -18.17 -14.71 -43.80
N GLN A 117 -18.03 -14.18 -42.57
CA GLN A 117 -18.96 -13.22 -41.98
C GLN A 117 -19.11 -11.97 -42.85
N ARG A 118 -18.00 -11.46 -43.41
CA ARG A 118 -18.02 -10.33 -44.34
C ARG A 118 -18.77 -10.65 -45.64
N ILE A 119 -18.58 -11.85 -46.19
CA ILE A 119 -19.32 -12.32 -47.38
C ILE A 119 -20.83 -12.37 -47.10
N LEU A 120 -21.24 -12.79 -45.90
CA LEU A 120 -22.65 -12.79 -45.47
C LEU A 120 -23.24 -11.39 -45.24
N GLN A 121 -22.41 -10.38 -44.96
CA GLN A 121 -22.87 -9.01 -44.70
C GLN A 121 -22.94 -8.15 -45.96
N GLU A 122 -22.01 -8.34 -46.90
CA GLU A 122 -21.89 -7.54 -48.12
C GLU A 122 -22.52 -8.22 -49.36
N ASP A 123 -23.08 -9.42 -49.22
CA ASP A 123 -23.57 -10.35 -50.27
C ASP A 123 -22.51 -10.80 -51.30
N GLU A 124 -21.55 -9.93 -51.64
CA GLU A 124 -20.42 -10.19 -52.52
C GLU A 124 -19.17 -9.43 -52.04
N VAL A 125 -18.04 -10.11 -51.93
CA VAL A 125 -16.75 -9.48 -51.55
C VAL A 125 -15.74 -9.63 -52.68
N ALA A 126 -14.93 -8.61 -52.96
CA ALA A 126 -13.88 -8.71 -53.99
C ALA A 126 -12.88 -9.82 -53.64
N ALA A 127 -12.58 -10.69 -54.61
CA ALA A 127 -11.62 -11.77 -54.42
C ALA A 127 -10.19 -11.23 -54.39
N ASN A 128 -9.38 -11.70 -53.45
CA ASN A 128 -8.00 -11.28 -53.20
C ASN A 128 -6.98 -12.44 -53.19
N ASP A 129 -7.43 -13.66 -53.50
CA ASP A 129 -6.65 -14.90 -53.58
C ASP A 129 -5.84 -15.24 -52.30
N SER A 130 -6.32 -14.77 -51.14
CA SER A 130 -5.75 -15.09 -49.82
C SER A 130 -5.79 -16.58 -49.49
N ALA A 131 -5.03 -17.01 -48.48
CA ALA A 131 -5.06 -18.40 -48.02
C ALA A 131 -6.46 -18.79 -47.50
N GLU A 132 -7.14 -17.85 -46.84
CA GLU A 132 -8.49 -17.99 -46.31
C GLU A 132 -9.53 -18.07 -47.44
N GLU A 133 -9.41 -17.23 -48.49
CA GLU A 133 -10.27 -17.34 -49.68
C GLU A 133 -10.14 -18.72 -50.31
N LYS A 134 -8.90 -19.18 -50.54
CA LYS A 134 -8.63 -20.49 -51.15
C LYS A 134 -9.27 -21.60 -50.32
N GLU A 135 -9.19 -21.51 -49.00
CA GLU A 135 -9.72 -22.52 -48.09
C GLU A 135 -11.26 -22.51 -48.04
N LEU A 136 -11.91 -21.34 -48.01
CA LEU A 136 -13.37 -21.22 -48.15
C LEU A 136 -13.85 -21.78 -49.49
N ARG A 137 -13.11 -21.53 -50.59
CA ARG A 137 -13.42 -22.09 -51.91
C ARG A 137 -13.22 -23.60 -51.98
N LEU A 138 -12.15 -24.12 -51.38
CA LEU A 138 -11.86 -25.57 -51.32
C LEU A 138 -12.86 -26.33 -50.42
N SER A 139 -13.55 -25.64 -49.51
CA SER A 139 -14.67 -26.22 -48.75
C SER A 139 -15.96 -26.35 -49.58
N GLY A 140 -16.07 -25.61 -50.70
CA GLY A 140 -17.29 -25.53 -51.49
C GLY A 140 -18.33 -24.56 -50.93
N LEU A 141 -18.08 -23.95 -49.75
CA LEU A 141 -18.98 -23.00 -49.11
C LEU A 141 -19.15 -21.70 -49.89
N VAL A 142 -18.08 -21.26 -50.56
CA VAL A 142 -18.00 -19.99 -51.31
C VAL A 142 -17.52 -20.25 -52.73
N ILE A 143 -18.05 -19.51 -53.70
CA ILE A 143 -17.63 -19.53 -55.11
C ILE A 143 -17.12 -18.17 -55.56
N LYS A 144 -16.23 -18.16 -56.55
CA LYS A 144 -15.75 -16.95 -57.22
C LYS A 144 -16.50 -16.78 -58.54
N GLN A 145 -17.35 -15.76 -58.63
CA GLN A 145 -18.08 -15.39 -59.85
C GLN A 145 -17.73 -13.94 -60.21
N GLN A 146 -17.31 -13.70 -61.46
CA GLN A 146 -16.96 -12.37 -61.97
C GLN A 146 -15.96 -11.60 -61.08
N GLY A 147 -15.00 -12.31 -60.47
CA GLY A 147 -13.99 -11.70 -59.59
C GLY A 147 -14.45 -11.42 -58.16
N LYS A 148 -15.67 -11.80 -57.78
CA LYS A 148 -16.21 -11.63 -56.43
C LYS A 148 -16.55 -12.98 -55.78
N LEU A 149 -16.47 -13.03 -54.46
CA LEU A 149 -16.80 -14.16 -53.61
C LEU A 149 -18.26 -14.07 -53.16
N LYS A 150 -19.00 -15.17 -53.33
CA LYS A 150 -20.37 -15.34 -52.84
C LYS A 150 -20.56 -16.69 -52.17
N VAL A 151 -21.51 -16.79 -51.24
CA VAL A 151 -21.97 -18.09 -50.72
C VAL A 151 -22.52 -18.93 -51.87
N HIS A 152 -22.19 -20.22 -51.90
CA HIS A 152 -22.45 -21.06 -53.08
C HIS A 152 -23.95 -21.33 -53.32
N ASN A 153 -24.73 -21.49 -52.25
CA ASN A 153 -26.17 -21.75 -52.32
C ASN A 153 -26.88 -21.37 -51.00
N ARG A 154 -28.22 -21.30 -51.07
CA ARG A 154 -29.07 -20.87 -49.96
C ARG A 154 -29.10 -21.88 -48.79
N ILE A 155 -28.91 -23.17 -49.05
CA ILE A 155 -28.80 -24.18 -47.97
C ILE A 155 -27.56 -23.89 -47.11
N TYR A 156 -26.42 -23.61 -47.73
CA TYR A 156 -25.19 -23.29 -47.01
C TYR A 156 -25.29 -21.99 -46.22
N GLU A 157 -25.91 -20.97 -46.81
CA GLU A 157 -26.19 -19.70 -46.13
C GLU A 157 -27.11 -19.88 -44.92
N SER A 158 -28.12 -20.76 -45.01
CA SER A 158 -29.02 -21.08 -43.89
C SER A 158 -28.37 -21.92 -42.79
N VAL A 159 -27.50 -22.87 -43.15
CA VAL A 159 -26.79 -23.74 -42.18
C VAL A 159 -25.68 -22.97 -41.48
N PHE A 160 -24.78 -22.35 -42.25
CA PHE A 160 -23.69 -21.51 -41.75
C PHE A 160 -24.15 -20.05 -41.70
N SER A 161 -25.28 -19.82 -41.05
CA SER A 161 -25.90 -18.50 -40.94
C SER A 161 -25.04 -17.51 -40.18
N LYS A 162 -25.38 -16.21 -40.29
CA LYS A 162 -24.75 -15.14 -39.51
C LYS A 162 -24.71 -15.47 -38.02
N THR A 163 -25.81 -15.97 -37.47
CA THR A 163 -25.92 -16.39 -36.06
C THR A 163 -24.99 -17.55 -35.72
N TRP A 164 -24.86 -18.52 -36.62
CA TRP A 164 -23.94 -19.65 -36.44
C TRP A 164 -22.48 -19.18 -36.40
N VAL A 165 -22.10 -18.29 -37.33
CA VAL A 165 -20.74 -17.74 -37.40
C VAL A 165 -20.41 -16.90 -36.17
N GLU A 166 -21.35 -16.08 -35.69
CA GLU A 166 -21.19 -15.30 -34.45
C GLU A 166 -20.97 -16.21 -33.24
N ASN A 167 -21.78 -17.28 -33.09
CA ASN A 167 -21.60 -18.24 -32.01
C ASN A 167 -20.26 -18.98 -32.09
N ALA A 168 -19.82 -19.36 -33.29
CA ALA A 168 -18.54 -20.03 -33.50
C ALA A 168 -17.35 -19.11 -33.18
N LEU A 169 -17.41 -17.83 -33.59
CA LEU A 169 -16.39 -16.84 -33.27
C LEU A 169 -16.31 -16.61 -31.76
N ASN A 170 -17.44 -16.39 -31.08
CA ASN A 170 -17.48 -16.19 -29.64
C ASN A 170 -16.89 -17.38 -28.87
N SER A 171 -17.20 -18.60 -29.30
CA SER A 171 -16.66 -19.83 -28.69
C SER A 171 -15.13 -19.93 -28.84
N ILE A 172 -14.61 -19.70 -30.06
CA ILE A 172 -13.16 -19.76 -30.32
C ILE A 172 -12.41 -18.64 -29.60
N GLU A 173 -12.95 -17.42 -29.58
CA GLU A 173 -12.36 -16.28 -28.86
C GLU A 173 -12.31 -16.53 -27.35
N SER A 174 -13.36 -17.14 -26.77
CA SER A 174 -13.39 -17.55 -25.37
C SER A 174 -12.36 -18.62 -25.03
N GLU A 175 -12.06 -19.54 -25.95
CA GLU A 175 -11.10 -20.64 -25.72
C GLU A 175 -9.63 -20.25 -25.98
N LEU A 176 -9.37 -19.16 -26.73
CA LEU A 176 -8.03 -18.65 -27.05
C LEU A 176 -7.55 -17.53 -26.12
N ALA A 177 -8.44 -17.00 -25.28
CA ALA A 177 -8.08 -15.97 -24.33
C ALA A 177 -7.16 -16.56 -23.22
N PRO A 178 -6.18 -15.80 -22.69
CA PRO A 178 -5.34 -16.27 -21.59
C PRO A 178 -6.21 -16.75 -20.44
N THR A 179 -5.83 -17.87 -19.83
CA THR A 179 -6.62 -18.45 -18.73
C THR A 179 -6.56 -17.53 -17.52
N ASP A 180 -7.63 -17.48 -16.72
CA ASP A 180 -7.63 -16.72 -15.46
C ASP A 180 -6.43 -17.09 -14.56
N ALA A 181 -5.95 -18.34 -14.64
CA ALA A 181 -4.77 -18.83 -13.93
C ALA A 181 -3.45 -18.20 -14.40
N GLU A 182 -3.21 -18.06 -15.71
CA GLU A 182 -2.00 -17.39 -16.24
C GLU A 182 -2.00 -15.90 -15.91
N PHE A 183 -3.19 -15.29 -15.91
CA PHE A 183 -3.41 -13.89 -15.55
C PHE A 183 -3.09 -13.63 -14.06
N LEU A 184 -3.63 -14.45 -13.16
CA LEU A 184 -3.39 -14.35 -11.71
C LEU A 184 -1.94 -14.68 -11.33
N LYS A 185 -1.32 -15.67 -11.98
CA LYS A 185 0.10 -16.01 -11.79
C LYS A 185 1.02 -14.83 -12.11
N THR A 186 0.73 -14.11 -13.19
CA THR A 186 1.51 -12.94 -13.60
C THR A 186 1.42 -11.81 -12.56
N LEU A 187 0.24 -11.58 -11.99
CA LEU A 187 0.05 -10.58 -10.92
C LEU A 187 0.77 -10.99 -9.63
N ALA A 188 0.74 -12.27 -9.26
CA ALA A 188 1.49 -12.80 -8.12
C ALA A 188 3.02 -12.64 -8.30
N GLU A 189 3.55 -12.85 -9.51
CA GLU A 189 4.97 -12.63 -9.80
C GLU A 189 5.37 -11.15 -9.66
N LEU A 190 4.49 -10.22 -10.01
CA LEU A 190 4.70 -8.78 -9.86
C LEU A 190 4.64 -8.35 -8.38
N GLU A 191 3.69 -8.88 -7.60
CA GLU A 191 3.64 -8.70 -6.14
C GLU A 191 4.93 -9.21 -5.47
N ARG A 192 5.42 -10.37 -5.90
CA ARG A 192 6.69 -10.92 -5.39
C ARG A 192 7.88 -10.02 -5.74
N LYS A 193 7.95 -9.45 -6.94
CA LYS A 193 8.99 -8.48 -7.33
C LYS A 193 8.90 -7.19 -6.51
N LEU A 194 7.69 -6.70 -6.24
CA LEU A 194 7.45 -5.56 -5.37
C LEU A 194 8.04 -5.77 -3.98
N LEU A 195 7.81 -6.95 -3.41
CA LEU A 195 8.30 -7.29 -2.08
C LEU A 195 9.82 -7.32 -1.98
N VAL A 196 10.47 -7.89 -2.99
CA VAL A 196 11.94 -7.90 -3.08
C VAL A 196 12.49 -6.48 -3.23
N SER A 197 11.85 -5.63 -4.04
CA SER A 197 12.22 -4.22 -4.21
C SER A 197 12.04 -3.40 -2.92
N GLN A 198 10.96 -3.62 -2.18
CA GLN A 198 10.72 -2.95 -0.89
C GLN A 198 11.77 -3.30 0.17
N VAL A 199 12.27 -4.53 0.19
CA VAL A 199 13.37 -4.95 1.07
C VAL A 199 14.69 -4.27 0.69
N ASP A 200 14.97 -4.12 -0.60
CA ASP A 200 16.18 -3.42 -1.08
C ASP A 200 16.14 -1.91 -0.77
N ILE A 201 14.94 -1.31 -0.75
CA ILE A 201 14.73 0.09 -0.33
C ILE A 201 14.97 0.27 1.17
N LEU A 202 14.49 -0.65 2.00
CA LEU A 202 14.59 -0.59 3.46
C LEU A 202 16.00 -0.94 3.97
N SER A 203 16.76 -1.74 3.23
CA SER A 203 18.13 -2.13 3.59
C SER A 203 19.19 -1.05 3.32
N ARG A 204 18.84 0.01 2.56
CA ARG A 204 19.76 1.07 2.11
C ARG A 204 19.52 2.44 2.76
N VAL A 205 18.92 2.46 3.95
CA VAL A 205 18.60 3.71 4.68
C VAL A 205 19.85 4.51 5.09
N ASP A 206 21.05 3.91 5.02
CA ASP A 206 22.31 4.52 5.47
C ASP A 206 23.07 5.37 4.44
N ASP A 207 22.63 5.46 3.16
CA ASP A 207 23.37 6.23 2.13
C ASP A 207 22.69 7.54 1.70
N GLU A 208 23.36 8.67 1.94
CA GLU A 208 22.88 10.06 1.68
C GLU A 208 22.63 10.40 0.19
N THR A 209 23.00 9.53 -0.75
CA THR A 209 23.00 9.83 -2.20
C THR A 209 21.80 9.29 -2.97
N GLU A 210 20.88 8.57 -2.32
CA GLU A 210 19.89 7.71 -3.00
C GLU A 210 18.41 8.12 -2.80
N GLU A 211 18.12 9.42 -2.70
CA GLU A 211 16.73 9.92 -2.67
C GLU A 211 15.93 9.51 -3.93
N GLN A 212 16.62 9.39 -5.07
CA GLN A 212 16.06 8.94 -6.35
C GLN A 212 15.88 7.42 -6.43
N SER A 213 16.83 6.62 -5.92
CA SER A 213 16.85 5.15 -6.05
C SER A 213 15.60 4.47 -5.45
N SER A 214 15.17 4.89 -4.24
CA SER A 214 14.05 4.23 -3.56
C SER A 214 12.67 4.53 -4.16
N ALA A 215 12.45 5.79 -4.55
CA ALA A 215 11.22 6.15 -5.24
C ALA A 215 11.22 5.52 -6.65
N GLN A 216 12.37 5.51 -7.33
CA GLN A 216 12.54 4.95 -8.66
C GLN A 216 12.30 3.44 -8.71
N ALA A 217 12.75 2.67 -7.73
CA ALA A 217 12.43 1.26 -7.62
C ALA A 217 10.91 1.00 -7.43
N LEU A 218 10.23 1.84 -6.65
CA LEU A 218 8.77 1.80 -6.51
C LEU A 218 8.05 2.12 -7.84
N TYR A 219 8.54 3.15 -8.55
CA TYR A 219 8.03 3.55 -9.88
C TYR A 219 8.27 2.47 -10.92
N GLU A 220 9.41 1.79 -10.90
CA GLU A 220 9.74 0.68 -11.82
C GLU A 220 8.78 -0.49 -11.64
N VAL A 221 8.44 -0.86 -10.40
CA VAL A 221 7.47 -1.94 -10.19
C VAL A 221 6.07 -1.52 -10.61
N LEU A 222 5.64 -0.29 -10.30
CA LEU A 222 4.33 0.21 -10.72
C LEU A 222 4.23 0.36 -12.25
N ARG A 223 5.35 0.65 -12.93
CA ARG A 223 5.48 0.59 -14.39
C ARG A 223 5.28 -0.82 -14.90
N ASP A 224 6.01 -1.79 -14.36
CA ASP A 224 5.90 -3.19 -14.78
C ASP A 224 4.46 -3.71 -14.59
N VAL A 225 3.79 -3.33 -13.49
CA VAL A 225 2.38 -3.66 -13.23
C VAL A 225 1.44 -3.00 -14.25
N THR A 226 1.58 -1.70 -14.48
CA THR A 226 0.72 -0.94 -15.41
C THR A 226 0.86 -1.48 -16.83
N SER A 227 2.09 -1.71 -17.28
CA SER A 227 2.39 -2.28 -18.59
C SER A 227 1.76 -3.67 -18.75
N LYS A 228 1.92 -4.53 -17.74
CA LYS A 228 1.39 -5.89 -17.79
C LYS A 228 -0.14 -5.95 -17.81
N VAL A 229 -0.80 -5.05 -17.08
CA VAL A 229 -2.27 -4.90 -17.12
C VAL A 229 -2.73 -4.49 -18.51
N GLY A 230 -2.02 -3.55 -19.16
CA GLY A 230 -2.28 -3.16 -20.55
C GLY A 230 -2.15 -4.33 -21.53
N GLU A 231 -1.04 -5.08 -21.46
CA GLU A 231 -0.81 -6.28 -22.28
C GLU A 231 -1.91 -7.33 -22.12
N LEU A 232 -2.24 -7.68 -20.88
CA LEU A 232 -3.21 -8.74 -20.58
C LEU A 232 -4.64 -8.39 -21.03
N LEU A 233 -4.97 -7.10 -21.01
CA LEU A 233 -6.28 -6.58 -21.42
C LEU A 233 -6.29 -6.11 -22.88
N GLY A 234 -5.19 -6.26 -23.62
CA GLY A 234 -5.08 -5.86 -25.02
C GLY A 234 -5.38 -4.38 -25.24
N ALA A 235 -4.94 -3.52 -24.32
CA ALA A 235 -5.01 -2.07 -24.46
C ALA A 235 -3.73 -1.55 -25.10
N ASP A 236 -3.86 -0.54 -25.97
CA ASP A 236 -2.70 0.18 -26.52
C ASP A 236 -1.95 0.95 -25.43
N ARG A 237 -2.69 1.57 -24.50
CA ARG A 237 -2.11 2.22 -23.32
C ARG A 237 -2.90 1.90 -22.06
N ALA A 238 -2.16 1.76 -20.96
CA ALA A 238 -2.70 1.64 -19.61
C ALA A 238 -2.10 2.74 -18.72
N THR A 239 -2.91 3.28 -17.82
CA THR A 239 -2.48 4.31 -16.88
C THR A 239 -3.10 4.04 -15.52
N ILE A 240 -2.29 4.07 -14.47
CA ILE A 240 -2.76 4.07 -13.08
C ILE A 240 -2.61 5.49 -12.53
N PHE A 241 -3.75 6.09 -12.19
CA PHE A 241 -3.82 7.37 -11.50
C PHE A 241 -3.92 7.16 -10.00
N LEU A 242 -2.97 7.67 -9.23
CA LEU A 242 -3.09 7.68 -7.78
C LEU A 242 -3.91 8.88 -7.32
N LEU A 243 -4.83 8.65 -6.39
CA LEU A 243 -5.51 9.73 -5.71
C LEU A 243 -4.61 10.30 -4.62
N ASN A 244 -4.50 11.64 -4.57
CA ASN A 244 -3.78 12.29 -3.50
C ASN A 244 -4.50 12.09 -2.14
N ASP A 245 -3.76 12.22 -1.04
CA ASP A 245 -4.29 12.09 0.34
C ASP A 245 -5.45 13.07 0.65
N GLU A 246 -5.65 14.12 -0.16
CA GLU A 246 -6.75 15.10 0.01
C GLU A 246 -8.02 14.70 -0.74
N LYS A 247 -7.96 13.66 -1.56
CA LYS A 247 -9.05 13.19 -2.43
C LYS A 247 -9.53 14.26 -3.42
N THR A 248 -8.63 15.14 -3.83
CA THR A 248 -8.92 16.28 -4.72
C THR A 248 -8.34 16.09 -6.12
N GLU A 249 -7.23 15.37 -6.26
CA GLU A 249 -6.48 15.27 -7.50
C GLU A 249 -5.90 13.87 -7.74
N LEU A 250 -5.87 13.48 -9.01
CA LEU A 250 -5.34 12.24 -9.55
C LEU A 250 -4.02 12.52 -10.27
N TRP A 251 -3.01 11.71 -9.99
CA TRP A 251 -1.67 11.82 -10.56
C TRP A 251 -1.36 10.58 -11.36
N SER A 252 -1.07 10.73 -12.65
CA SER A 252 -0.58 9.64 -13.49
C SER A 252 0.78 9.19 -12.98
N LEU A 253 0.86 7.97 -12.49
CA LEU A 253 2.12 7.42 -12.03
C LEU A 253 2.97 6.89 -13.19
N VAL A 254 2.31 6.41 -14.25
CA VAL A 254 2.91 5.78 -15.42
C VAL A 254 2.02 6.06 -16.63
N ALA A 255 2.44 6.97 -17.51
CA ALA A 255 1.90 7.16 -18.84
C ALA A 255 3.05 7.43 -19.79
N GLU A 256 3.09 6.76 -20.94
CA GLU A 256 4.19 6.85 -21.92
C GLU A 256 3.65 7.39 -23.26
N ASN A 257 4.45 8.21 -23.95
CA ASN A 257 4.20 8.57 -25.35
C ASN A 257 4.79 7.52 -26.31
N GLU A 258 4.67 7.74 -27.63
CA GLU A 258 5.18 6.79 -28.65
C GLU A 258 6.72 6.66 -28.63
N GLU A 259 7.42 7.58 -27.96
CA GLU A 259 8.88 7.62 -27.80
C GLU A 259 9.33 7.02 -26.44
N GLY A 260 8.39 6.55 -25.62
CA GLY A 260 8.65 6.02 -24.28
C GLY A 260 8.91 7.10 -23.21
N GLU A 261 8.63 8.37 -23.51
CA GLU A 261 8.76 9.47 -22.56
C GLU A 261 7.56 9.57 -21.61
N PHE A 262 7.85 9.87 -20.35
CA PHE A 262 6.85 9.97 -19.30
C PHE A 262 5.92 11.17 -19.46
N LEU A 263 4.62 10.91 -19.36
CA LEU A 263 3.56 11.91 -19.39
C LEU A 263 3.08 12.17 -17.96
N ASP A 264 3.42 13.34 -17.44
CA ASP A 264 2.85 13.86 -16.19
C ASP A 264 1.43 14.39 -16.47
N ILE A 265 0.43 13.55 -16.16
CA ILE A 265 -0.99 13.83 -16.37
C ILE A 265 -1.64 14.02 -15.00
N GLN A 266 -2.05 15.25 -14.71
CA GLN A 266 -2.75 15.62 -13.48
C GLN A 266 -4.22 15.91 -13.80
N VAL A 267 -5.13 15.27 -13.06
CA VAL A 267 -6.59 15.41 -13.28
C VAL A 267 -7.28 15.68 -11.96
N ARG A 268 -8.11 16.72 -11.87
CA ARG A 268 -8.91 16.97 -10.66
C ARG A 268 -10.05 15.98 -10.53
N VAL A 269 -10.44 15.66 -9.31
CA VAL A 269 -11.62 14.82 -9.05
C VAL A 269 -12.87 15.51 -9.61
N GLY A 270 -13.61 14.77 -10.43
CA GLY A 270 -14.77 15.26 -11.19
C GLY A 270 -14.46 15.83 -12.58
N GLU A 271 -13.19 16.00 -12.96
CA GLU A 271 -12.78 16.44 -14.30
C GLU A 271 -12.35 15.25 -15.18
N GLY A 272 -12.64 15.33 -16.48
CA GLY A 272 -12.30 14.26 -17.43
C GLY A 272 -12.92 12.90 -17.09
N ILE A 273 -12.41 11.84 -17.72
CA ILE A 273 -12.89 10.48 -17.47
C ILE A 273 -12.38 9.95 -16.13
N ALA A 274 -11.07 10.02 -15.88
CA ALA A 274 -10.46 9.51 -14.65
C ALA A 274 -10.99 10.23 -13.40
N GLY A 275 -11.09 11.56 -13.42
CA GLY A 275 -11.63 12.33 -12.29
C GLY A 275 -13.11 12.03 -12.05
N GLN A 276 -13.91 11.79 -13.09
CA GLN A 276 -15.30 11.38 -12.93
C GLN A 276 -15.46 9.96 -12.38
N VAL A 277 -14.54 9.04 -12.72
CA VAL A 277 -14.47 7.72 -12.07
C VAL A 277 -14.18 7.89 -10.58
N ALA A 278 -13.17 8.68 -10.21
CA ALA A 278 -12.84 8.93 -8.80
C ALA A 278 -14.01 9.55 -8.03
N LYS A 279 -14.72 10.52 -8.62
CA LYS A 279 -15.86 11.18 -7.99
C LYS A 279 -17.06 10.25 -7.83
N SER A 280 -17.37 9.46 -8.85
CA SER A 280 -18.58 8.64 -8.89
C SER A 280 -18.40 7.25 -8.25
N LYS A 281 -17.16 6.79 -8.09
CA LYS A 281 -16.80 5.42 -7.68
C LYS A 281 -17.39 4.36 -8.60
N LYS A 282 -17.66 4.70 -9.86
CA LYS A 282 -18.27 3.83 -10.87
C LYS A 282 -17.34 3.66 -12.06
N VAL A 283 -17.38 2.45 -12.63
CA VAL A 283 -16.71 2.14 -13.90
C VAL A 283 -17.29 3.02 -15.00
N ILE A 284 -16.42 3.59 -15.83
CA ILE A 284 -16.78 4.30 -17.05
C ILE A 284 -16.20 3.51 -18.23
N HIS A 285 -17.08 3.03 -19.10
CA HIS A 285 -16.72 2.34 -20.33
C HIS A 285 -17.28 3.13 -21.52
N ILE A 286 -16.40 3.51 -22.45
CA ILE A 286 -16.73 4.23 -23.68
C ILE A 286 -16.24 3.36 -24.84
N PRO A 287 -17.13 2.53 -25.43
CA PRO A 287 -16.74 1.56 -26.47
C PRO A 287 -16.53 2.18 -27.86
N ASP A 288 -17.23 3.28 -28.14
CA ASP A 288 -17.18 4.01 -29.41
C ASP A 288 -16.30 5.26 -29.29
N ASN A 289 -16.18 6.02 -30.40
CA ASN A 289 -15.40 7.27 -30.49
C ASN A 289 -15.58 8.21 -29.28
N VAL A 290 -14.57 8.22 -28.42
CA VAL A 290 -14.51 8.99 -27.17
C VAL A 290 -14.77 10.48 -27.37
N TYR A 291 -14.47 11.04 -28.54
CA TYR A 291 -14.64 12.47 -28.78
C TYR A 291 -16.10 12.92 -28.81
N ASN A 292 -17.04 11.97 -28.96
CA ASN A 292 -18.47 12.23 -28.87
C ASN A 292 -18.95 12.32 -27.42
N ASP A 293 -18.16 11.84 -26.45
CA ASP A 293 -18.50 11.94 -25.03
C ASP A 293 -18.26 13.36 -24.53
N GLN A 294 -19.22 13.93 -23.79
CA GLN A 294 -19.12 15.28 -23.24
C GLN A 294 -17.95 15.46 -22.26
N ARG A 295 -17.50 14.37 -21.62
CA ARG A 295 -16.38 14.36 -20.67
C ARG A 295 -15.01 14.28 -21.34
N SER A 296 -14.96 14.17 -22.67
CA SER A 296 -13.72 13.99 -23.44
C SER A 296 -12.89 15.26 -23.65
N VAL A 297 -13.24 16.40 -23.04
CA VAL A 297 -12.55 17.68 -23.22
C VAL A 297 -11.04 17.56 -22.93
N LEU A 298 -10.68 17.00 -21.78
CA LEU A 298 -9.27 16.76 -21.42
C LEU A 298 -8.61 15.72 -22.35
N VAL A 299 -9.35 14.69 -22.78
CA VAL A 299 -8.83 13.68 -23.72
C VAL A 299 -8.40 14.36 -25.03
N LYS A 300 -9.22 15.26 -25.57
CA LYS A 300 -8.91 16.01 -26.80
C LYS A 300 -7.69 16.91 -26.66
N GLU A 301 -7.53 17.54 -25.50
CA GLU A 301 -6.38 18.40 -25.21
C GLU A 301 -5.08 17.60 -25.13
N TYR A 302 -5.10 16.47 -24.41
CA TYR A 302 -3.92 15.61 -24.27
C TYR A 302 -3.58 14.84 -25.55
N ASP A 303 -4.57 14.32 -26.26
CA ASP A 303 -4.39 13.72 -27.58
C ASP A 303 -3.68 14.69 -28.54
N LYS A 304 -4.13 15.95 -28.57
CA LYS A 304 -3.50 17.00 -29.38
C LYS A 304 -2.08 17.32 -28.89
N LYS A 305 -1.86 17.38 -27.57
CA LYS A 305 -0.56 17.69 -26.96
C LYS A 305 0.48 16.62 -27.25
N TYR A 306 0.08 15.35 -27.22
CA TYR A 306 0.99 14.20 -27.31
C TYR A 306 0.89 13.45 -28.64
N ASN A 307 0.27 14.08 -29.65
CA ASN A 307 0.06 13.49 -30.97
C ASN A 307 -0.50 12.06 -30.90
N TYR A 308 -1.50 11.85 -30.05
CA TYR A 308 -2.13 10.57 -29.82
C TYR A 308 -3.63 10.66 -30.13
N ARG A 309 -4.27 9.53 -30.42
CA ARG A 309 -5.70 9.51 -30.74
C ARG A 309 -6.40 8.43 -29.94
N THR A 310 -7.25 8.86 -29.02
CA THR A 310 -8.06 7.98 -28.18
C THR A 310 -9.43 7.74 -28.84
N GLU A 311 -9.68 6.49 -29.23
CA GLU A 311 -10.94 6.03 -29.82
C GLU A 311 -11.88 5.42 -28.79
N ASN A 312 -11.40 4.56 -27.89
CA ASN A 312 -12.21 3.94 -26.84
C ASN A 312 -11.48 3.91 -25.48
N ILE A 313 -12.24 3.93 -24.38
CA ILE A 313 -11.72 4.01 -23.00
C ILE A 313 -12.44 3.02 -22.09
N LEU A 314 -11.68 2.34 -21.23
CA LEU A 314 -12.21 1.67 -20.04
C LEU A 314 -11.51 2.19 -18.78
N ALA A 315 -12.26 2.75 -17.83
CA ALA A 315 -11.73 3.31 -16.60
C ALA A 315 -12.47 2.79 -15.35
N LEU A 316 -11.73 2.40 -14.31
CA LEU A 316 -12.25 1.69 -13.14
C LEU A 316 -11.59 2.21 -11.83
N PRO A 317 -12.36 2.43 -10.75
CA PRO A 317 -11.79 2.86 -9.48
C PRO A 317 -11.26 1.67 -8.67
N ILE A 318 -10.10 1.87 -8.03
CA ILE A 318 -9.56 0.99 -7.00
C ILE A 318 -10.02 1.54 -5.65
N LEU A 319 -10.74 0.73 -4.88
CA LEU A 319 -11.34 1.12 -3.61
C LEU A 319 -10.67 0.42 -2.42
N ASP A 320 -10.43 1.14 -1.33
CA ASP A 320 -10.02 0.58 -0.03
C ASP A 320 -11.18 -0.14 0.69
N GLU A 321 -10.91 -0.64 1.90
CA GLU A 321 -11.89 -1.33 2.74
C GLU A 321 -13.05 -0.43 3.18
N ASP A 322 -12.79 0.87 3.34
CA ASP A 322 -13.78 1.91 3.65
C ASP A 322 -14.58 2.35 2.40
N LYS A 323 -14.35 1.70 1.25
CA LYS A 323 -14.94 2.01 -0.07
C LYS A 323 -14.56 3.39 -0.58
N GLU A 324 -13.42 3.92 -0.19
CA GLU A 324 -12.83 5.16 -0.66
C GLU A 324 -11.87 4.90 -1.81
N VAL A 325 -11.74 5.86 -2.73
CA VAL A 325 -10.91 5.68 -3.93
C VAL A 325 -9.44 5.86 -3.55
N VAL A 326 -8.63 4.85 -3.86
CA VAL A 326 -7.16 4.88 -3.71
C VAL A 326 -6.51 5.28 -5.04
N ALA A 327 -7.06 4.77 -6.14
CA ALA A 327 -6.54 4.98 -7.49
C ALA A 327 -7.61 4.78 -8.57
N VAL A 328 -7.31 5.16 -9.80
CA VAL A 328 -8.12 4.91 -10.99
C VAL A 328 -7.24 4.26 -12.05
N ILE A 329 -7.63 3.09 -12.55
CA ILE A 329 -7.00 2.47 -13.73
C ILE A 329 -7.75 2.94 -14.95
N GLN A 330 -7.04 3.40 -15.98
CA GLN A 330 -7.59 3.80 -17.26
C GLN A 330 -6.84 3.08 -18.40
N LEU A 331 -7.60 2.43 -19.26
CA LEU A 331 -7.14 1.73 -20.46
C LEU A 331 -7.64 2.48 -21.69
N LEU A 332 -6.76 2.70 -22.65
CA LEU A 332 -7.03 3.40 -23.90
C LEU A 332 -6.87 2.43 -25.07
N ASN A 333 -7.78 2.51 -26.04
CA ASN A 333 -7.74 1.82 -27.33
C ASN A 333 -7.52 0.31 -27.24
N LYS A 334 -8.62 -0.44 -27.26
CA LYS A 334 -8.59 -1.90 -27.44
C LYS A 334 -7.93 -2.25 -28.77
N LEU A 335 -6.96 -3.17 -28.75
CA LEU A 335 -6.27 -3.69 -29.93
C LEU A 335 -6.96 -4.94 -30.49
N GLN A 336 -6.94 -5.09 -31.82
CA GLN A 336 -7.42 -6.28 -32.52
C GLN A 336 -6.52 -7.49 -32.23
N THR A 337 -7.11 -8.66 -31.96
CA THR A 337 -6.39 -9.91 -31.63
C THR A 337 -5.63 -10.55 -32.81
N THR A 338 -5.38 -9.85 -33.91
CA THR A 338 -4.75 -10.38 -35.12
C THR A 338 -3.25 -10.12 -35.23
N SER A 339 -2.45 -10.75 -34.38
CA SER A 339 -1.05 -11.10 -34.72
C SER A 339 -0.48 -12.04 -33.66
N GLY A 340 0.03 -13.19 -34.11
CA GLY A 340 0.84 -14.05 -33.24
C GLY A 340 2.02 -13.25 -32.70
N VAL A 341 2.37 -13.51 -31.44
CA VAL A 341 3.58 -13.05 -30.73
C VAL A 341 4.22 -11.83 -31.40
N ARG A 342 3.68 -10.64 -31.12
CA ARG A 342 4.54 -9.48 -31.00
C ARG A 342 4.77 -9.30 -29.52
N SER A 343 6.03 -9.45 -29.10
CA SER A 343 6.55 -8.54 -28.09
C SER A 343 6.08 -7.14 -28.46
N VAL A 344 5.47 -6.41 -27.52
CA VAL A 344 5.53 -4.93 -27.53
C VAL A 344 6.89 -4.54 -28.10
N PRO A 345 7.01 -3.60 -29.06
CA PRO A 345 8.30 -3.27 -29.65
C PRO A 345 9.36 -3.16 -28.55
N GLN A 346 10.22 -4.17 -28.45
CA GLN A 346 11.47 -4.07 -27.71
C GLN A 346 12.31 -3.11 -28.54
N LEU A 347 12.07 -1.81 -28.39
CA LEU A 347 12.99 -0.78 -28.85
C LEU A 347 13.93 -0.39 -27.72
N LEU A 348 14.50 -1.38 -27.01
CA LEU A 348 15.70 -1.17 -26.21
C LEU A 348 16.67 -2.34 -26.39
N HIS A 349 17.93 -1.96 -26.58
CA HIS A 349 19.15 -2.79 -26.67
C HIS A 349 19.66 -3.17 -28.07
N SER A 350 20.05 -2.18 -28.88
CA SER A 350 21.38 -2.20 -29.50
C SER A 350 21.74 -0.85 -30.12
N PHE A 351 22.49 -0.02 -29.39
CA PHE A 351 23.30 1.03 -30.00
C PHE A 351 24.73 0.92 -29.49
N ARG A 352 25.55 0.17 -30.23
CA ARG A 352 26.98 0.46 -30.36
C ARG A 352 27.07 1.79 -31.13
N ARG A 353 27.80 2.76 -30.58
CA ARG A 353 28.26 3.92 -31.34
C ARG A 353 29.28 3.44 -32.36
N ASP A 354 28.90 3.39 -33.62
CA ASP A 354 29.86 3.45 -34.71
C ASP A 354 29.89 4.87 -35.29
N ASN A 355 31.09 5.45 -35.24
CA ASN A 355 31.46 6.75 -35.75
C ASN A 355 31.51 6.73 -37.29
N THR A 356 30.41 7.03 -37.97
CA THR A 356 30.45 7.54 -39.34
C THR A 356 29.28 8.50 -39.56
N GLY A 357 29.57 9.80 -39.51
CA GLY A 357 28.61 10.87 -39.71
C GLY A 357 28.17 10.98 -41.17
N GLU A 358 27.15 10.22 -41.56
CA GLU A 358 26.38 10.45 -42.78
C GLU A 358 24.88 10.49 -42.46
N THR A 359 24.25 11.61 -42.83
CA THR A 359 22.81 11.86 -42.73
C THR A 359 22.10 11.15 -43.88
N PHE A 360 21.24 10.18 -43.57
CA PHE A 360 20.25 9.64 -44.51
C PHE A 360 18.86 10.09 -44.07
N ASP A 361 18.18 10.84 -44.95
CA ASP A 361 16.75 11.13 -44.84
C ASP A 361 15.95 9.83 -45.01
N PHE A 362 15.25 9.40 -43.95
CA PHE A 362 14.25 8.35 -44.02
C PHE A 362 12.87 8.93 -43.69
N GLU A 363 11.96 8.88 -44.66
CA GLU A 363 10.55 9.20 -44.49
C GLU A 363 9.93 8.37 -43.33
N HIS A 364 9.25 9.05 -42.41
CA HIS A 364 8.59 8.46 -41.24
C HIS A 364 7.42 7.53 -41.64
N PRO A 365 7.33 6.30 -41.08
CA PRO A 365 6.18 5.42 -41.27
C PRO A 365 5.05 5.74 -40.27
N GLN A 366 4.26 6.79 -40.51
CA GLN A 366 3.08 7.13 -39.68
C GLN A 366 1.78 6.34 -40.03
N ALA A 367 1.86 5.22 -40.75
CA ALA A 367 0.69 4.68 -41.45
C ALA A 367 -0.08 3.49 -40.80
N ASN A 368 0.25 2.97 -39.60
CA ASN A 368 -0.29 1.66 -39.18
C ASN A 368 -0.98 1.52 -37.80
N VAL A 369 -1.06 2.54 -36.94
CA VAL A 369 -1.72 2.36 -35.61
C VAL A 369 -3.26 2.32 -35.73
N HIS A 370 -3.84 3.13 -36.62
CA HIS A 370 -5.30 3.19 -36.80
C HIS A 370 -5.94 1.90 -37.34
N SER A 371 -5.19 1.06 -38.05
CA SER A 371 -5.69 -0.21 -38.59
C SER A 371 -5.76 -1.35 -37.56
N GLU A 372 -5.13 -1.17 -36.39
CA GLU A 372 -4.98 -2.21 -35.35
C GLU A 372 -5.97 -2.03 -34.17
N ILE A 373 -6.72 -0.93 -34.12
CA ILE A 373 -7.70 -0.65 -33.05
C ILE A 373 -9.01 -1.43 -33.31
N GLU A 374 -9.54 -2.10 -32.29
CA GLU A 374 -10.84 -2.78 -32.31
C GLU A 374 -11.95 -1.75 -32.10
N HIS A 375 -12.72 -1.46 -33.16
CA HIS A 375 -13.75 -0.43 -33.13
C HIS A 375 -14.92 -0.73 -32.19
N LYS A 376 -15.09 -1.97 -31.73
CA LYS A 376 -16.10 -2.34 -30.72
C LYS A 376 -15.65 -2.04 -29.28
N GLY A 377 -14.39 -1.63 -29.08
CA GLY A 377 -13.85 -1.28 -27.76
C GLY A 377 -13.69 -2.48 -26.82
N PHE A 378 -13.63 -2.20 -25.52
CA PHE A 378 -13.44 -3.21 -24.49
C PHE A 378 -14.71 -4.06 -24.29
N THR A 379 -14.52 -5.35 -24.01
CA THR A 379 -15.62 -6.30 -23.84
C THR A 379 -16.04 -6.42 -22.38
N LYS A 380 -17.20 -7.05 -22.13
CA LYS A 380 -17.63 -7.39 -20.77
C LYS A 380 -16.62 -8.32 -20.06
N LEU A 381 -15.98 -9.23 -20.80
CA LEU A 381 -14.94 -10.09 -20.29
C LEU A 381 -13.70 -9.30 -19.83
N ASP A 382 -13.35 -8.22 -20.55
CA ASP A 382 -12.25 -7.33 -20.15
C ASP A 382 -12.56 -6.62 -18.82
N LEU A 383 -13.82 -6.21 -18.60
CA LEU A 383 -14.26 -5.66 -17.32
C LEU A 383 -14.15 -6.69 -16.17
N GLU A 384 -14.59 -7.92 -16.41
CA GLU A 384 -14.54 -8.99 -15.40
C GLU A 384 -13.09 -9.34 -15.04
N ARG A 385 -12.17 -9.33 -16.02
CA ARG A 385 -10.73 -9.53 -15.78
C ARG A 385 -10.09 -8.36 -15.05
N LEU A 386 -10.40 -7.13 -15.45
CA LEU A 386 -9.90 -5.93 -14.76
C LEU A 386 -10.38 -5.89 -13.32
N ALA A 387 -11.64 -6.32 -13.04
CA ALA A 387 -12.16 -6.41 -11.68
C ALA A 387 -11.37 -7.39 -10.81
N LYS A 388 -10.89 -8.51 -11.37
CA LYS A 388 -10.02 -9.47 -10.66
C LYS A 388 -8.64 -8.89 -10.34
N CYS A 389 -8.15 -7.91 -11.10
CA CYS A 389 -6.88 -7.22 -10.80
C CYS A 389 -6.95 -6.24 -9.64
N VAL A 390 -8.16 -5.78 -9.27
CA VAL A 390 -8.30 -4.65 -8.34
C VAL A 390 -7.69 -4.97 -6.99
N VAL A 391 -7.91 -6.18 -6.46
CA VAL A 391 -7.41 -6.57 -5.13
C VAL A 391 -5.87 -6.68 -5.12
N PRO A 392 -5.21 -7.40 -6.04
CA PRO A 392 -3.75 -7.42 -6.12
C PRO A 392 -3.13 -6.02 -6.31
N ILE A 393 -3.64 -5.23 -7.26
CA ILE A 393 -3.10 -3.90 -7.53
C ILE A 393 -3.30 -2.99 -6.32
N ARG A 394 -4.45 -3.09 -5.64
CA ARG A 394 -4.68 -2.34 -4.39
C ARG A 394 -3.65 -2.71 -3.32
N ARG A 395 -3.42 -4.00 -3.08
CA ARG A 395 -2.43 -4.48 -2.09
C ARG A 395 -1.04 -3.93 -2.41
N ILE A 396 -0.65 -3.95 -3.69
CA ILE A 396 0.60 -3.35 -4.16
C ILE A 396 0.64 -1.86 -3.80
N LEU A 397 -0.38 -1.08 -4.16
CA LEU A 397 -0.43 0.36 -3.93
C LEU A 397 -0.45 0.73 -2.44
N GLU A 398 -1.22 0.03 -1.61
CA GLU A 398 -1.29 0.23 -0.15
C GLU A 398 0.03 -0.12 0.54
N SER A 399 0.67 -1.20 0.11
CA SER A 399 1.99 -1.62 0.59
C SER A 399 3.06 -0.58 0.24
N CYS A 400 3.07 -0.08 -1.00
CA CYS A 400 3.93 1.00 -1.46
C CYS A 400 3.75 2.28 -0.63
N GLN A 401 2.51 2.71 -0.41
CA GLN A 401 2.21 3.92 0.36
C GLN A 401 2.63 3.78 1.83
N SER A 402 2.40 2.61 2.43
CA SER A 402 2.77 2.34 3.82
C SER A 402 4.29 2.32 4.01
N CYS A 403 5.02 1.65 3.12
CA CYS A 403 6.49 1.64 3.11
C CYS A 403 7.05 3.05 2.92
N TYR A 404 6.51 3.82 1.97
CA TYR A 404 6.92 5.19 1.73
C TYR A 404 6.70 6.12 2.95
N LYS A 405 5.56 5.98 3.64
CA LYS A 405 5.26 6.72 4.88
C LYS A 405 6.21 6.35 6.03
N ALA A 406 6.52 5.06 6.19
CA ALA A 406 7.44 4.57 7.21
C ALA A 406 8.89 5.05 6.97
N THR A 407 9.39 4.90 5.74
CA THR A 407 10.74 5.32 5.33
C THR A 407 10.93 6.83 5.47
N LYS A 408 9.92 7.65 5.15
CA LYS A 408 9.96 9.10 5.37
C LYS A 408 10.14 9.48 6.85
N LYS A 409 9.38 8.83 7.74
CA LYS A 409 9.47 9.08 9.19
C LYS A 409 10.85 8.71 9.72
N LEU A 410 11.41 7.60 9.24
CA LEU A 410 12.76 7.15 9.60
C LEU A 410 13.84 8.14 9.11
N ARG A 411 13.74 8.61 7.86
CA ARG A 411 14.67 9.57 7.24
C ARG A 411 14.68 10.95 7.90
N ALA A 412 13.52 11.53 8.20
CA ALA A 412 13.44 12.81 8.90
C ALA A 412 14.13 12.72 10.29
N THR A 413 14.01 11.57 10.94
CA THR A 413 14.65 11.31 12.24
C THR A 413 16.16 11.08 12.08
N ALA A 414 16.61 10.36 11.04
CA ALA A 414 18.03 10.16 10.72
C ALA A 414 18.74 11.47 10.36
N ALA A 415 18.12 12.32 9.54
CA ALA A 415 18.68 13.62 9.16
C ALA A 415 18.89 14.54 10.39
N LEU A 416 17.95 14.52 11.34
CA LEU A 416 18.10 15.21 12.63
C LEU A 416 19.20 14.60 13.51
N ALA A 417 19.33 13.27 13.51
CA ALA A 417 20.37 12.56 14.24
C ALA A 417 21.76 12.92 13.70
N GLU A 418 21.95 12.98 12.38
CA GLU A 418 23.21 13.38 11.75
C GLU A 418 23.55 14.86 11.97
N ALA A 419 22.55 15.73 11.84
CA ALA A 419 22.69 17.14 12.19
C ALA A 419 23.20 17.31 13.63
N THR A 420 22.83 16.37 14.51
CA THR A 420 23.21 16.32 15.93
C THR A 420 24.58 15.67 16.17
N ARG A 421 24.89 14.51 15.59
CA ARG A 421 26.21 13.84 15.76
C ARG A 421 27.37 14.73 15.34
N SER A 422 27.15 15.56 14.33
CA SER A 422 28.14 16.55 13.89
C SER A 422 28.33 17.74 14.85
N LEU A 423 27.54 17.83 15.94
CA LEU A 423 27.72 18.76 17.05
C LEU A 423 28.66 18.22 18.15
N ASP A 424 28.83 16.90 18.28
CA ASP A 424 29.70 16.26 19.29
C ASP A 424 31.17 16.73 19.19
N GLN A 425 31.56 17.23 18.01
CA GLN A 425 32.92 17.64 17.71
C GLN A 425 33.18 19.15 17.93
N ILE A 426 32.16 19.96 18.25
CA ILE A 426 32.29 21.44 18.24
C ILE A 426 31.61 22.10 19.45
N ASN A 427 32.31 23.05 20.09
CA ASN A 427 31.79 23.84 21.21
C ASN A 427 30.85 24.95 20.72
N LEU A 428 29.62 24.59 20.30
CA LEU A 428 28.64 25.51 19.70
C LEU A 428 27.64 26.07 20.72
N ASP A 429 27.17 27.30 20.47
CA ASP A 429 26.09 27.94 21.23
C ASP A 429 24.69 27.52 20.70
N THR A 430 23.63 27.83 21.46
CA THR A 430 22.24 27.49 21.13
C THR A 430 21.80 27.97 19.74
N LYS A 431 22.30 29.13 19.31
CA LYS A 431 21.95 29.74 18.04
C LYS A 431 22.56 28.97 16.87
N ALA A 432 23.84 28.62 16.97
CA ALA A 432 24.52 27.81 15.96
C ALA A 432 23.90 26.41 15.83
N ILE A 433 23.43 25.82 16.93
CA ILE A 433 22.71 24.54 16.96
C ILE A 433 21.39 24.65 16.17
N LEU A 434 20.54 25.63 16.51
CA LEU A 434 19.25 25.83 15.81
C LEU A 434 19.44 26.13 14.32
N GLN A 435 20.47 26.90 13.96
CA GLN A 435 20.79 27.18 12.56
C GLN A 435 21.19 25.91 11.81
N ARG A 436 21.97 25.01 12.43
CA ARG A 436 22.37 23.74 11.81
C ARG A 436 21.18 22.82 11.60
N VAL A 437 20.30 22.72 12.58
CA VAL A 437 19.01 22.00 12.48
C VAL A 437 18.20 22.55 11.30
N MET A 438 17.98 23.87 11.23
CA MET A 438 17.23 24.47 10.12
C MET A 438 17.90 24.30 8.75
N ASN A 439 19.25 24.24 8.69
CA ASN A 439 19.96 23.94 7.45
C ASN A 439 19.71 22.50 6.97
N THR A 440 19.53 21.55 7.87
CA THR A 440 19.14 20.17 7.53
C THR A 440 17.73 20.15 6.92
N ALA A 441 16.76 20.85 7.52
CA ALA A 441 15.42 20.98 6.93
C ALA A 441 15.45 21.62 5.54
N LYS A 442 16.28 22.65 5.35
CA LYS A 442 16.50 23.28 4.03
C LYS A 442 16.94 22.25 2.99
N LYS A 443 17.96 21.44 3.30
CA LYS A 443 18.48 20.42 2.40
C LYS A 443 17.43 19.35 2.09
N LEU A 444 16.81 18.80 3.14
CA LEU A 444 15.83 17.72 3.04
C LEU A 444 14.60 18.11 2.19
N MET A 445 14.18 19.38 2.23
CA MET A 445 13.05 19.87 1.43
C MET A 445 13.50 20.59 0.14
N ASN A 446 14.78 20.54 -0.22
CA ASN A 446 15.38 21.25 -1.35
C ASN A 446 14.94 22.74 -1.45
N ALA A 447 14.98 23.44 -0.33
CA ALA A 447 14.68 24.87 -0.24
C ALA A 447 15.96 25.71 -0.46
N ASP A 448 15.83 26.95 -0.93
CA ASP A 448 16.96 27.89 -1.01
C ASP A 448 17.34 28.43 0.37
N ARG A 449 16.35 28.72 1.21
CA ARG A 449 16.56 29.19 2.58
C ARG A 449 15.59 28.56 3.55
N SER A 450 16.02 28.51 4.81
CA SER A 450 15.16 28.22 5.93
C SER A 450 15.30 29.29 7.01
N THR A 451 14.25 29.50 7.79
CA THR A 451 14.24 30.46 8.90
C THR A 451 13.38 29.94 10.02
N LEU A 452 13.83 30.12 11.26
CA LEU A 452 13.08 29.82 12.47
C LEU A 452 12.80 31.13 13.20
N TRP A 453 11.52 31.44 13.37
CA TRP A 453 11.04 32.57 14.16
C TRP A 453 10.65 32.05 15.55
N LEU A 454 11.16 32.70 16.60
CA LEU A 454 10.86 32.36 17.98
C LEU A 454 9.83 33.33 18.55
N VAL A 455 8.94 32.83 19.41
CA VAL A 455 7.96 33.67 20.12
C VAL A 455 8.65 34.40 21.28
N ASP A 456 8.46 35.71 21.37
CA ASP A 456 8.78 36.54 22.52
C ASP A 456 7.50 36.80 23.32
N ASN A 457 7.32 36.07 24.42
CA ASN A 457 6.10 36.14 25.24
C ASN A 457 5.97 37.48 25.99
N ASP A 458 7.08 38.16 26.29
CA ASP A 458 7.05 39.42 27.03
C ASP A 458 6.58 40.57 26.13
N ARG A 459 6.95 40.54 24.85
CA ARG A 459 6.58 41.54 23.85
C ARG A 459 5.35 41.17 23.02
N GLY A 460 4.99 39.89 22.99
CA GLY A 460 3.88 39.37 22.19
C GLY A 460 4.16 39.38 20.69
N ASP A 461 5.43 39.31 20.28
CA ASP A 461 5.86 39.28 18.88
C ASP A 461 6.76 38.07 18.56
N LEU A 462 7.10 37.91 17.28
CA LEU A 462 8.04 36.91 16.80
C LEU A 462 9.35 37.59 16.45
N TRP A 463 10.47 36.91 16.67
CA TRP A 463 11.78 37.38 16.23
C TRP A 463 12.60 36.27 15.58
N THR A 464 13.51 36.66 14.70
CA THR A 464 14.53 35.78 14.12
C THR A 464 15.80 36.59 13.88
N GLU A 465 16.94 35.93 13.72
CA GLU A 465 18.19 36.62 13.40
C GLU A 465 18.74 36.14 12.07
N LEU A 466 19.00 37.08 11.16
CA LEU A 466 19.60 36.77 9.87
C LEU A 466 21.11 37.02 9.88
N PRO A 467 21.92 36.09 9.32
CA PRO A 467 23.37 36.28 9.20
C PRO A 467 23.71 37.61 8.51
N GLY A 468 24.50 38.46 9.18
CA GLY A 468 24.96 39.74 8.66
C GLY A 468 23.92 40.87 8.59
N LYS A 469 22.67 40.63 9.02
CA LYS A 469 21.59 41.64 9.03
C LYS A 469 21.01 41.93 10.42
N GLY A 470 21.31 41.07 11.41
CA GLY A 470 20.83 41.24 12.78
C GLY A 470 19.39 40.75 12.98
N GLU A 471 18.78 41.20 14.06
CA GLU A 471 17.46 40.77 14.50
C GLU A 471 16.34 41.35 13.63
N LEU A 472 15.44 40.48 13.18
CA LEU A 472 14.18 40.83 12.52
C LEU A 472 13.01 40.49 13.44
N ARG A 473 12.00 41.36 13.46
CA ARG A 473 10.80 41.21 14.28
C ARG A 473 9.54 41.22 13.42
N CYS A 474 8.54 40.46 13.84
CA CYS A 474 7.26 40.32 13.17
C CYS A 474 6.13 40.24 14.20
N ALA A 475 5.15 41.13 14.13
CA ALA A 475 3.98 41.07 14.99
C ALA A 475 3.07 39.88 14.63
N VAL A 476 2.39 39.31 15.62
CA VAL A 476 1.38 38.26 15.39
C VAL A 476 0.26 38.80 14.49
N GLY A 477 -0.20 38.00 13.53
CA GLY A 477 -1.18 38.36 12.49
C GLY A 477 -0.60 39.10 11.27
N VAL A 478 0.66 39.53 11.31
CA VAL A 478 1.27 40.35 10.25
C VAL A 478 2.14 39.52 9.30
N GLY A 479 1.83 39.57 8.00
CA GLY A 479 2.48 38.74 6.98
C GLY A 479 2.24 37.24 7.17
N PHE A 480 2.86 36.40 6.34
CA PHE A 480 2.65 34.94 6.41
C PHE A 480 3.09 34.35 7.76
N THR A 481 4.24 34.75 8.29
CA THR A 481 4.73 34.27 9.59
C THR A 481 3.78 34.63 10.74
N GLY A 482 3.34 35.88 10.79
CA GLY A 482 2.43 36.36 11.84
C GLY A 482 1.06 35.69 11.73
N GLN A 483 0.55 35.46 10.51
CA GLN A 483 -0.69 34.73 10.29
C GLN A 483 -0.61 33.30 10.80
N VAL A 484 0.46 32.56 10.46
CA VAL A 484 0.69 31.20 10.96
C VAL A 484 0.79 31.17 12.49
N ALA A 485 1.45 32.15 13.11
CA ALA A 485 1.49 32.26 14.57
C ALA A 485 0.09 32.52 15.17
N GLN A 486 -0.75 33.29 14.50
CA GLN A 486 -2.10 33.60 14.97
C GLN A 486 -3.05 32.40 14.82
N THR A 487 -3.05 31.75 13.67
CA THR A 487 -3.98 30.66 13.34
C THR A 487 -3.51 29.31 13.88
N ARG A 488 -2.20 29.15 14.07
CA ARG A 488 -1.53 27.85 14.32
C ARG A 488 -1.80 26.83 13.21
N GLU A 489 -2.07 27.31 12.01
CA GLU A 489 -2.26 26.49 10.81
C GLU A 489 -1.11 26.75 9.83
N PRO A 490 -0.56 25.71 9.20
CA PRO A 490 0.50 25.87 8.21
C PRO A 490 -0.02 26.54 6.93
N MET A 491 0.81 27.36 6.31
CA MET A 491 0.54 28.02 5.03
C MET A 491 1.56 27.57 3.98
N ASN A 492 1.08 27.07 2.84
CA ASN A 492 1.91 26.74 1.68
C ASN A 492 1.54 27.68 0.53
N ILE A 493 2.47 28.54 0.13
CA ILE A 493 2.32 29.56 -0.90
C ILE A 493 3.15 29.13 -2.11
N GLY A 494 2.45 28.72 -3.18
CA GLY A 494 3.08 28.31 -4.43
C GLY A 494 3.71 29.48 -5.20
N PHE A 495 4.47 29.13 -6.23
CA PHE A 495 4.98 30.07 -7.21
C PHE A 495 3.85 30.66 -8.08
N ASP A 496 3.77 31.97 -8.32
CA ASP A 496 4.63 33.04 -7.76
C ASP A 496 4.00 33.70 -6.52
N LEU A 497 4.72 33.70 -5.40
CA LEU A 497 4.28 34.28 -4.14
C LEU A 497 3.89 35.76 -4.27
N TYR A 498 4.50 36.52 -5.18
CA TYR A 498 4.18 37.95 -5.35
C TYR A 498 2.75 38.21 -5.83
N ASP A 499 2.09 37.21 -6.41
CA ASP A 499 0.70 37.30 -6.85
C ASP A 499 -0.29 37.11 -5.68
N HIS A 500 0.19 36.63 -4.54
CA HIS A 500 -0.65 36.44 -3.37
C HIS A 500 -1.05 37.78 -2.72
N PRO A 501 -2.34 38.00 -2.36
CA PRO A 501 -2.80 39.28 -1.80
C PRO A 501 -2.03 39.72 -0.53
N SER A 502 -1.63 38.76 0.31
CA SER A 502 -0.87 39.00 1.55
C SER A 502 0.66 39.18 1.35
N ALA A 503 1.17 39.21 0.12
CA ALA A 503 2.62 39.25 -0.17
C ALA A 503 3.30 40.59 0.16
N GLY A 504 2.56 41.62 0.59
CA GLY A 504 3.09 42.97 0.81
C GLY A 504 4.30 43.05 1.75
N ASN A 505 4.35 42.20 2.79
CA ASN A 505 5.50 42.15 3.69
C ASN A 505 6.72 41.50 3.04
N SER A 506 6.54 40.39 2.33
CA SER A 506 7.62 39.72 1.61
C SER A 506 8.24 40.65 0.57
N LYS A 507 7.43 41.40 -0.18
CA LYS A 507 7.91 42.41 -1.16
C LYS A 507 8.80 43.48 -0.51
N LYS A 508 8.37 44.04 0.62
CA LYS A 508 9.16 45.04 1.37
C LYS A 508 10.48 44.46 1.91
N THR A 509 10.46 43.25 2.43
CA THR A 509 11.67 42.57 2.93
C THR A 509 12.63 42.24 1.78
N ASP A 510 12.10 41.80 0.65
CA ASP A 510 12.86 41.50 -0.57
C ASP A 510 13.54 42.75 -1.14
N GLU A 511 12.84 43.89 -1.19
CA GLU A 511 13.41 45.20 -1.58
C GLU A 511 14.62 45.58 -0.73
N GLN A 512 14.57 45.34 0.59
CA GLN A 512 15.67 45.63 1.52
C GLN A 512 16.80 44.59 1.48
N THR A 513 16.48 43.34 1.16
CA THR A 513 17.43 42.23 1.17
C THR A 513 18.05 41.96 -0.19
N ARG A 514 17.51 42.59 -1.25
CA ARG A 514 17.84 42.27 -2.64
C ARG A 514 17.70 40.76 -2.89
N TYR A 515 16.70 40.15 -2.26
CA TYR A 515 16.35 38.75 -2.39
C TYR A 515 14.97 38.63 -3.03
N ARG A 516 14.65 37.48 -3.61
CA ARG A 516 13.36 37.26 -4.27
C ARG A 516 12.66 36.03 -3.71
N THR A 517 11.60 36.25 -2.95
CA THR A 517 10.75 35.22 -2.37
C THR A 517 9.67 34.81 -3.38
N CYS A 518 9.80 33.63 -3.94
CA CYS A 518 9.01 33.04 -5.03
C CYS A 518 8.00 31.99 -4.57
N SER A 519 8.33 31.20 -3.56
CA SER A 519 7.44 30.22 -2.93
C SER A 519 7.79 30.09 -1.44
N LEU A 520 6.83 29.69 -0.62
CA LEU A 520 6.99 29.69 0.85
C LEU A 520 6.17 28.58 1.49
N LEU A 521 6.82 27.74 2.30
CA LEU A 521 6.15 26.85 3.25
C LEU A 521 6.40 27.38 4.67
N CYS A 522 5.34 27.81 5.35
CA CYS A 522 5.40 28.40 6.67
C CYS A 522 4.57 27.56 7.65
N MET A 523 5.17 27.11 8.75
CA MET A 523 4.54 26.12 9.63
C MET A 523 4.75 26.46 11.12
N PRO A 524 3.74 26.25 11.97
CA PRO A 524 3.88 26.48 13.40
C PRO A 524 4.78 25.42 14.03
N VAL A 525 5.55 25.81 15.03
CA VAL A 525 6.27 24.91 15.93
C VAL A 525 5.55 24.96 17.27
N LEU A 526 4.94 23.84 17.65
CA LEU A 526 4.12 23.72 18.84
C LEU A 526 4.84 22.89 19.91
N SER A 527 4.58 23.19 21.16
CA SER A 527 4.90 22.30 22.28
C SER A 527 3.93 21.10 22.31
N PRO A 528 4.24 20.03 23.07
CA PRO A 528 3.34 18.88 23.21
C PRO A 528 1.95 19.22 23.77
N ASP A 529 1.83 20.28 24.57
CA ASP A 529 0.56 20.79 25.09
C ASP A 529 -0.12 21.83 24.16
N GLY A 530 0.47 22.08 22.99
CA GLY A 530 -0.10 22.92 21.94
C GLY A 530 0.20 24.42 22.10
N GLU A 531 1.14 24.82 22.95
CA GLU A 531 1.67 26.19 23.01
C GLU A 531 2.48 26.51 21.74
N LEU A 532 2.38 27.72 21.22
CA LEU A 532 3.21 28.16 20.11
C LEU A 532 4.62 28.51 20.61
N LEU A 533 5.64 27.81 20.11
CA LEU A 533 7.04 28.07 20.44
C LEU A 533 7.75 28.89 19.36
N GLY A 534 7.30 28.76 18.12
CA GLY A 534 7.88 29.46 16.99
C GLY A 534 7.16 29.16 15.68
N VAL A 535 7.71 29.69 14.59
CA VAL A 535 7.23 29.47 13.23
C VAL A 535 8.44 29.19 12.33
N THR A 536 8.42 28.07 11.62
CA THR A 536 9.43 27.77 10.59
C THR A 536 9.00 28.27 9.23
N GLN A 537 9.98 28.64 8.42
CA GLN A 537 9.82 29.02 7.02
C GLN A 537 10.84 28.29 6.17
N LEU A 538 10.37 27.65 5.11
CA LEU A 538 11.17 27.24 3.97
C LEU A 538 10.85 28.16 2.81
N ILE A 539 11.88 28.78 2.24
CA ILE A 539 11.76 29.84 1.24
C ILE A 539 12.38 29.35 -0.05
N ASN A 540 11.61 29.47 -1.13
CA ASN A 540 11.91 29.05 -2.50
C ASN A 540 12.25 27.57 -2.61
N LYS A 541 11.27 26.77 -3.06
CA LYS A 541 11.57 25.42 -3.55
C LYS A 541 12.47 25.54 -4.77
N ARG A 542 13.56 24.78 -4.80
CA ARG A 542 14.46 24.72 -5.97
C ARG A 542 14.00 23.62 -6.91
N LYS A 543 14.11 23.87 -8.22
CA LYS A 543 14.05 22.79 -9.21
C LYS A 543 15.23 21.84 -9.01
N PRO A 544 15.10 20.53 -9.33
CA PRO A 544 16.22 19.61 -9.34
C PRO A 544 17.32 20.08 -10.31
N GLY A 545 18.58 19.94 -9.91
CA GLY A 545 19.76 20.32 -10.69
C GLY A 545 20.81 21.06 -9.86
N ASP A 546 22.04 21.11 -10.38
CA ASP A 546 23.15 21.84 -9.77
C ASP A 546 23.14 23.30 -10.24
N TYR A 547 22.50 24.15 -9.45
CA TYR A 547 22.45 25.60 -9.68
C TYR A 547 23.26 26.32 -8.60
N GLY A 548 23.96 27.39 -8.97
CA GLY A 548 24.67 28.27 -8.02
C GLY A 548 23.73 29.03 -7.07
N GLU A 549 24.32 29.81 -6.16
CA GLU A 549 23.55 30.70 -5.28
C GLU A 549 22.85 31.83 -6.06
N TYR A 550 21.72 32.31 -5.53
CA TYR A 550 21.00 33.43 -6.13
C TYR A 550 21.85 34.70 -6.15
N ASN A 551 21.99 35.29 -7.34
CA ASN A 551 22.65 36.57 -7.53
C ASN A 551 21.73 37.74 -7.17
N LYS A 552 22.06 38.49 -6.12
CA LYS A 552 21.28 39.63 -5.62
C LYS A 552 21.20 40.80 -6.61
N ASP A 553 22.09 40.86 -7.58
CA ASP A 553 22.09 41.91 -8.61
C ASP A 553 20.96 41.70 -9.63
N GLU A 554 20.44 40.47 -9.74
CA GLU A 554 19.37 40.11 -10.67
C GLU A 554 17.97 40.47 -10.16
N TRP A 555 17.83 40.95 -8.92
CA TRP A 555 16.54 41.38 -8.38
C TRP A 555 15.92 42.53 -9.22
N PRO A 556 14.60 42.49 -9.53
CA PRO A 556 13.56 41.58 -9.03
C PRO A 556 13.31 40.35 -9.93
N ALA A 557 14.20 40.04 -10.87
CA ALA A 557 14.02 38.92 -11.78
C ALA A 557 13.96 37.58 -11.03
N VAL A 558 13.10 36.69 -11.53
CA VAL A 558 12.91 35.35 -11.00
C VAL A 558 13.79 34.38 -11.81
N PRO A 559 14.81 33.76 -11.20
CA PRO A 559 15.59 32.74 -11.88
C PRO A 559 14.76 31.48 -12.11
N ASP A 560 15.05 30.74 -13.18
CA ASP A 560 14.24 29.56 -13.58
C ASP A 560 14.20 28.46 -12.52
N PHE A 561 15.26 28.30 -11.74
CA PHE A 561 15.35 27.30 -10.67
C PHE A 561 14.53 27.66 -9.43
N PHE A 562 13.99 28.88 -9.30
CA PHE A 562 13.01 29.26 -8.26
C PHE A 562 11.55 29.19 -8.73
N LYS A 563 11.30 28.84 -10.00
CA LYS A 563 9.94 28.61 -10.53
C LYS A 563 9.43 27.23 -10.12
N ALA A 564 9.32 26.99 -8.81
CA ALA A 564 8.84 25.76 -8.21
C ALA A 564 8.12 26.06 -6.88
N SER A 565 7.27 25.13 -6.45
CA SER A 565 6.44 25.23 -5.25
C SER A 565 6.73 24.07 -4.31
N PHE A 566 6.61 24.31 -3.00
CA PHE A 566 6.59 23.22 -2.03
C PHE A 566 5.32 22.41 -2.21
N ASP A 567 5.41 21.09 -2.10
CA ASP A 567 4.27 20.19 -2.24
C ASP A 567 3.78 19.70 -0.87
N LYS A 568 2.80 18.79 -0.88
CA LYS A 568 2.29 18.18 0.35
C LYS A 568 3.33 17.28 1.03
N ASN A 569 4.26 16.69 0.27
CA ASN A 569 5.33 15.87 0.81
C ASN A 569 6.31 16.72 1.63
N ASP A 570 6.69 17.88 1.11
CA ASP A 570 7.51 18.86 1.81
C ASP A 570 6.85 19.29 3.12
N ARG A 571 5.54 19.57 3.08
CA ARG A 571 4.75 19.91 4.27
C ARG A 571 4.75 18.79 5.30
N GLN A 572 4.47 17.55 4.90
CA GLN A 572 4.43 16.40 5.82
C GLN A 572 5.81 16.14 6.44
N SER A 573 6.87 16.18 5.65
CA SER A 573 8.22 15.96 6.18
C SER A 573 8.65 17.11 7.10
N MET A 574 8.26 18.35 6.78
CA MET A 574 8.50 19.50 7.63
C MET A 574 7.64 19.48 8.91
N GLN A 575 6.44 18.92 8.87
CA GLN A 575 5.60 18.68 10.05
C GLN A 575 6.34 17.78 11.06
N VAL A 576 6.81 16.62 10.58
CA VAL A 576 7.59 15.67 11.41
C VAL A 576 8.83 16.36 11.95
N PHE A 577 9.52 17.15 11.13
CA PHE A 577 10.68 17.92 11.55
C PHE A 577 10.35 18.94 12.67
N ASN A 578 9.27 19.71 12.50
CA ASN A 578 8.83 20.73 13.44
C ASN A 578 8.40 20.16 14.79
N GLU A 579 7.76 18.98 14.80
CA GLU A 579 7.42 18.29 16.04
C GLU A 579 8.67 18.03 16.88
N ARG A 580 9.78 17.61 16.25
CA ARG A 580 11.07 17.41 16.93
C ARG A 580 11.71 18.70 17.39
N VAL A 581 11.72 19.72 16.53
CA VAL A 581 12.24 21.05 16.88
C VAL A 581 11.46 21.66 18.04
N GLY A 582 10.14 21.44 18.11
CA GLY A 582 9.30 21.91 19.20
C GLY A 582 9.74 21.37 20.56
N VAL A 583 10.09 20.08 20.63
CA VAL A 583 10.60 19.49 21.87
C VAL A 583 11.94 20.11 22.28
N VAL A 584 12.85 20.33 21.32
CA VAL A 584 14.15 20.99 21.59
C VAL A 584 13.95 22.44 22.07
N LEU A 585 13.09 23.21 21.40
CA LEU A 585 12.79 24.60 21.76
C LEU A 585 12.10 24.70 23.11
N GLN A 586 11.22 23.75 23.45
CA GLN A 586 10.60 23.68 24.77
C GLN A 586 11.66 23.56 25.87
N PHE A 587 12.68 22.74 25.62
CA PHE A 587 13.76 22.54 26.56
C PHE A 587 14.64 23.80 26.70
N VAL A 588 14.99 24.46 25.58
CA VAL A 588 15.71 25.74 25.57
C VAL A 588 14.96 26.83 26.35
N LYS A 589 13.67 27.01 26.06
CA LYS A 589 12.78 27.99 26.73
C LYS A 589 12.70 27.73 28.24
N THR A 590 12.61 26.47 28.64
CA THR A 590 12.54 26.10 30.06
C THR A 590 13.91 26.22 30.76
N HIS A 591 15.01 26.11 30.03
CA HIS A 591 16.36 26.29 30.57
C HIS A 591 16.69 27.75 30.90
N GLU A 592 16.22 28.75 30.14
CA GLU A 592 16.37 30.17 30.56
C GLU A 592 15.78 30.41 31.97
N THR A 593 14.71 29.69 32.29
CA THR A 593 14.10 29.67 33.63
C THR A 593 14.98 28.92 34.66
N LEU A 594 15.69 27.86 34.28
CA LEU A 594 16.56 27.07 35.17
C LEU A 594 17.95 27.71 35.40
N LYS A 595 18.52 28.36 34.39
CA LYS A 595 19.81 29.07 34.45
C LYS A 595 19.81 30.16 35.52
N GLN A 596 18.67 30.85 35.68
CA GLN A 596 18.45 31.82 36.75
C GLN A 596 18.44 31.20 38.16
N LEU A 597 18.26 29.88 38.29
CA LEU A 597 17.94 29.22 39.56
C LEU A 597 18.99 28.19 40.04
N ALA A 598 19.95 27.75 39.22
CA ALA A 598 20.83 26.62 39.57
C ALA A 598 22.30 26.64 39.04
N GLN A 599 22.77 27.70 38.36
CA GLN A 599 24.17 27.81 37.87
C GLN A 599 24.65 26.62 36.99
N ILE A 600 23.82 26.10 36.09
CA ILE A 600 24.17 24.98 35.18
C ILE A 600 24.50 25.52 33.78
N GLU A 601 25.47 24.91 33.07
CA GLU A 601 25.85 25.32 31.72
C GLU A 601 24.81 24.92 30.63
N PRO A 602 24.32 25.87 29.81
CA PRO A 602 23.27 25.63 28.79
C PRO A 602 23.58 24.58 27.73
N LYS A 603 24.86 24.35 27.46
CA LYS A 603 25.32 23.51 26.37
C LYS A 603 25.03 22.03 26.61
N GLU A 604 25.29 21.52 27.82
CA GLU A 604 25.09 20.10 28.15
C GLU A 604 23.63 19.67 28.10
N ALA A 605 22.74 20.59 28.46
CA ALA A 605 21.32 20.33 28.55
C ALA A 605 20.70 20.19 27.13
N ILE A 606 21.05 21.11 26.22
CA ILE A 606 20.68 21.04 24.80
C ILE A 606 21.33 19.84 24.12
N TYR A 607 22.61 19.59 24.43
CA TYR A 607 23.35 18.43 23.95
C TYR A 607 22.64 17.12 24.32
N ASN A 608 22.26 16.94 25.59
CA ASN A 608 21.56 15.74 26.04
C ASN A 608 20.17 15.60 25.39
N ALA A 609 19.41 16.69 25.24
CA ALA A 609 18.10 16.65 24.57
C ALA A 609 18.23 16.23 23.10
N LEU A 610 19.25 16.72 22.40
CA LEU A 610 19.53 16.35 21.02
C LEU A 610 20.10 14.92 20.93
N ALA A 611 20.95 14.50 21.87
CA ALA A 611 21.49 13.15 21.94
C ALA A 611 20.38 12.11 22.12
N VAL A 612 19.34 12.41 22.91
CA VAL A 612 18.14 11.56 23.03
C VAL A 612 17.45 11.38 21.66
N LEU A 613 17.30 12.46 20.88
CA LEU A 613 16.73 12.38 19.54
C LEU A 613 17.62 11.60 18.57
N SER A 614 18.95 11.80 18.62
CA SER A 614 19.93 11.12 17.78
C SER A 614 20.02 9.61 18.05
N ASN A 615 20.10 9.23 19.33
CA ASN A 615 20.29 7.83 19.74
C ASN A 615 19.02 6.99 19.57
N SER A 616 17.83 7.61 19.53
CA SER A 616 16.57 6.92 19.23
C SER A 616 16.54 6.29 17.82
N VAL A 617 17.48 6.68 16.94
CA VAL A 617 17.57 6.23 15.53
C VAL A 617 18.69 5.21 15.27
N ALA A 618 19.62 4.98 16.20
CA ALA A 618 20.69 3.99 15.99
C ALA A 618 20.25 2.60 16.48
N GLU A 619 20.45 1.54 15.69
CA GLU A 619 20.09 0.16 16.06
C GLU A 619 20.88 -0.38 17.27
N GLN A 620 22.02 0.24 17.60
CA GLN A 620 22.98 -0.30 18.58
C GLN A 620 23.09 0.46 19.91
N SER A 621 22.18 1.37 20.29
CA SER A 621 22.44 2.18 21.50
C SER A 621 21.22 2.56 22.34
N ASP A 622 20.37 1.59 22.68
CA ASP A 622 19.44 1.74 23.81
C ASP A 622 20.18 2.23 25.07
N GLU A 623 21.42 1.78 25.28
CA GLU A 623 22.30 2.23 26.38
C GLU A 623 22.61 3.73 26.33
N ALA A 624 23.04 4.25 25.17
CA ALA A 624 23.36 5.67 25.02
C ALA A 624 22.11 6.56 25.10
N LEU A 625 20.97 6.04 24.67
CA LEU A 625 19.67 6.69 24.77
C LEU A 625 19.23 6.83 26.23
N TYR A 626 19.24 5.73 26.99
CA TYR A 626 18.88 5.75 28.41
C TYR A 626 19.87 6.56 29.24
N ASN A 627 21.16 6.56 28.88
CA ASN A 627 22.15 7.42 29.52
C ASN A 627 21.87 8.92 29.26
N ALA A 628 21.56 9.32 28.02
CA ALA A 628 21.21 10.70 27.71
C ALA A 628 19.95 11.17 28.44
N LEU A 629 18.90 10.34 28.47
CA LEU A 629 17.69 10.60 29.25
C LEU A 629 17.98 10.68 30.76
N TYR A 630 18.85 9.81 31.28
CA TYR A 630 19.22 9.78 32.69
C TYR A 630 19.94 11.07 33.08
N HIS A 631 20.92 11.51 32.28
CA HIS A 631 21.62 12.77 32.52
C HIS A 631 20.64 13.94 32.51
N LEU A 632 19.70 13.98 31.56
CA LEU A 632 18.68 15.02 31.50
C LEU A 632 17.79 15.01 32.77
N LEU A 633 17.35 13.83 33.23
CA LEU A 633 16.53 13.65 34.43
C LEU A 633 17.30 14.01 35.70
N SER A 634 18.60 13.72 35.72
CA SER A 634 19.48 13.93 36.86
C SER A 634 19.57 15.40 37.24
N PHE A 635 19.52 16.33 36.28
CA PHE A 635 19.53 17.77 36.56
C PHE A 635 18.34 18.21 37.40
N ILE A 636 17.13 17.74 37.06
CA ILE A 636 15.92 18.07 37.84
C ILE A 636 15.98 17.39 39.21
N LYS A 637 16.41 16.13 39.23
CA LYS A 637 16.59 15.36 40.46
C LYS A 637 17.53 16.07 41.45
N LEU A 638 18.68 16.56 40.99
CA LEU A 638 19.61 17.34 41.83
C LEU A 638 19.00 18.68 42.26
N SER A 639 18.34 19.42 41.37
CA SER A 639 17.73 20.70 41.73
C SER A 639 16.65 20.55 42.80
N ILE A 640 15.80 19.52 42.69
CA ILE A 640 14.77 19.22 43.69
C ILE A 640 15.41 18.72 44.98
N GLY A 641 16.42 17.85 44.90
CA GLY A 641 17.17 17.36 46.06
C GLY A 641 17.77 18.51 46.87
N ASN A 642 18.44 19.46 46.21
CA ASN A 642 19.02 20.63 46.86
C ASN A 642 17.94 21.56 47.47
N LEU A 643 16.83 21.78 46.77
CA LEU A 643 15.70 22.59 47.28
C LEU A 643 15.12 22.00 48.58
N LEU A 644 15.07 20.68 48.65
CA LEU A 644 14.49 19.93 49.77
C LEU A 644 15.52 19.51 50.80
N GLU A 645 16.81 19.77 50.58
CA GLU A 645 17.91 19.24 51.39
C GLU A 645 17.76 17.72 51.57
N ALA A 646 17.47 17.00 50.48
CA ALA A 646 17.26 15.55 50.49
C ALA A 646 18.52 14.82 50.01
N GLU A 647 18.91 13.74 50.69
CA GLU A 647 20.03 12.88 50.29
C GLU A 647 19.77 12.23 48.92
N HIS A 648 18.58 11.66 48.74
CA HIS A 648 18.21 10.98 47.51
C HIS A 648 16.85 11.44 47.02
N THR A 649 16.79 11.77 45.74
CA THR A 649 15.54 12.12 45.06
C THR A 649 15.35 11.23 43.84
N THR A 650 14.12 10.82 43.54
CA THR A 650 13.74 10.11 42.32
C THR A 650 12.47 10.74 41.79
N ILE A 651 12.35 10.87 40.47
CA ILE A 651 11.15 11.42 39.84
C ILE A 651 10.54 10.32 38.99
N PHE A 652 9.38 9.85 39.39
CA PHE A 652 8.59 8.86 38.67
C PHE A 652 7.62 9.59 37.75
N ILE A 653 7.86 9.54 36.44
CA ILE A 653 7.04 10.21 35.43
C ILE A 653 5.95 9.25 34.95
N LEU A 654 4.71 9.72 34.86
CA LEU A 654 3.59 8.93 34.36
C LEU A 654 3.78 8.72 32.85
N ASP A 655 3.63 7.49 32.38
CA ASP A 655 3.63 7.22 30.94
C ASP A 655 2.44 7.90 30.24
N ALA A 656 2.51 8.02 28.91
CA ALA A 656 1.46 8.68 28.14
C ALA A 656 0.14 7.89 28.10
N GLU A 657 0.17 6.60 28.43
CA GLU A 657 -0.99 5.69 28.47
C GLU A 657 -1.69 5.74 29.84
N GLU A 658 -1.12 6.50 30.79
CA GLU A 658 -1.52 6.60 32.20
C GLU A 658 -1.54 5.25 32.97
N THR A 659 -0.79 4.25 32.49
CA THR A 659 -0.81 2.88 33.04
C THR A 659 0.24 2.64 34.12
N GLY A 660 1.37 3.34 34.02
CA GLY A 660 2.51 3.16 34.89
C GLY A 660 3.37 4.41 35.01
N PHE A 661 4.12 4.48 36.09
CA PHE A 661 5.19 5.45 36.28
C PHE A 661 6.54 4.83 35.95
N TRP A 662 7.41 5.60 35.29
CA TRP A 662 8.76 5.21 34.96
C TRP A 662 9.80 6.20 35.52
N SER A 663 11.02 5.73 35.75
CA SER A 663 12.18 6.55 36.10
C SER A 663 13.45 5.84 35.61
N LEU A 664 14.56 6.58 35.54
CA LEU A 664 15.88 6.01 35.26
C LEU A 664 16.73 5.97 36.53
N VAL A 665 17.48 4.89 36.72
CA VAL A 665 18.40 4.68 37.84
C VAL A 665 19.74 4.18 37.29
N LEU A 666 20.83 4.61 37.90
CA LEU A 666 22.18 4.11 37.62
C LEU A 666 22.69 3.45 38.90
N GLU A 667 22.96 2.14 38.88
CA GLU A 667 23.47 1.44 40.06
C GLU A 667 24.97 1.72 40.27
N GLU A 668 25.45 1.60 41.51
CA GLU A 668 26.87 1.82 41.83
C GLU A 668 27.75 0.78 41.12
N GLY A 669 28.61 1.26 40.21
CA GLY A 669 29.51 0.41 39.43
C GLY A 669 29.01 0.06 38.04
N GLU A 670 27.77 0.42 37.69
CA GLU A 670 27.25 0.29 36.33
C GLU A 670 27.54 1.54 35.50
N THR A 671 27.73 1.34 34.19
CA THR A 671 27.97 2.42 33.22
C THR A 671 26.70 2.87 32.50
N SER A 672 25.58 2.16 32.71
CA SER A 672 24.33 2.38 32.00
C SER A 672 23.12 2.54 32.90
N ALA A 673 22.32 3.56 32.61
CA ALA A 673 21.07 3.78 33.31
C ALA A 673 20.01 2.77 32.87
N THR A 674 19.29 2.22 33.85
CA THR A 674 18.20 1.26 33.64
C THR A 674 16.85 1.90 33.92
N GLU A 675 15.85 1.57 33.08
CA GLU A 675 14.47 1.99 33.30
C GLU A 675 13.80 1.12 34.37
N ILE A 676 13.24 1.79 35.37
CA ILE A 676 12.40 1.17 36.38
C ILE A 676 10.94 1.61 36.21
N ARG A 677 10.02 0.67 36.39
CA ARG A 677 8.58 0.90 36.27
C ARG A 677 7.80 0.52 37.52
N ILE A 678 6.68 1.21 37.72
CA ILE A 678 5.74 1.01 38.81
C ILE A 678 4.33 1.20 38.28
N SER A 679 3.42 0.27 38.55
CA SER A 679 2.02 0.40 38.12
C SER A 679 1.34 1.61 38.78
N ALA A 680 0.63 2.41 37.99
CA ALA A 680 -0.14 3.56 38.50
C ALA A 680 -1.42 3.12 39.24
N SER A 681 -1.90 1.90 38.99
CA SER A 681 -3.14 1.36 39.58
C SER A 681 -2.93 0.53 40.85
N GLN A 682 -1.68 0.32 41.28
CA GLN A 682 -1.34 -0.48 42.46
C GLN A 682 -0.70 0.33 43.60
N GLY A 683 -0.79 -0.21 44.83
CA GLY A 683 -0.03 0.27 45.99
C GLY A 683 -0.26 1.72 46.42
N ILE A 684 0.81 2.36 46.91
CA ILE A 684 0.82 3.77 47.31
C ILE A 684 0.64 4.69 46.10
N ALA A 685 1.14 4.31 44.92
CA ALA A 685 0.98 5.08 43.68
C ALA A 685 -0.51 5.29 43.34
N SER A 686 -1.31 4.22 43.33
CA SER A 686 -2.78 4.28 43.13
C SER A 686 -3.48 5.20 44.12
N LYS A 687 -3.09 5.14 45.40
CA LYS A 687 -3.63 6.04 46.42
C LYS A 687 -3.28 7.49 46.14
N ILE A 688 -2.05 7.80 45.71
CA ILE A 688 -1.64 9.17 45.36
C ILE A 688 -2.39 9.65 44.11
N VAL A 689 -2.58 8.79 43.11
CA VAL A 689 -3.39 9.10 41.91
C VAL A 689 -4.83 9.46 42.28
N GLY A 690 -5.46 8.69 43.17
CA GLY A 690 -6.82 8.95 43.64
C GLY A 690 -6.95 10.18 44.56
N THR A 691 -6.06 10.33 45.55
CA THR A 691 -6.20 11.38 46.57
C THR A 691 -5.50 12.68 46.23
N LYS A 692 -4.53 12.66 45.30
CA LYS A 692 -3.66 13.79 44.93
C LYS A 692 -2.97 14.47 46.12
N SER A 693 -2.79 13.72 47.21
CA SER A 693 -2.28 14.23 48.49
C SER A 693 -0.79 13.96 48.65
N VAL A 694 -0.06 14.92 49.21
CA VAL A 694 1.32 14.74 49.66
C VAL A 694 1.38 13.72 50.81
N LYS A 695 2.38 12.83 50.81
CA LYS A 695 2.62 11.88 51.91
C LYS A 695 4.05 12.01 52.40
N ALA A 696 4.23 12.27 53.69
CA ALA A 696 5.53 12.25 54.36
C ALA A 696 5.52 11.22 55.51
N SER A 697 6.66 10.59 55.79
CA SER A 697 6.79 9.66 56.91
C SER A 697 8.25 9.55 57.36
N ASN A 698 8.44 9.42 58.67
CA ASN A 698 9.75 9.17 59.30
C ASN A 698 9.99 7.67 59.58
N GLN A 699 9.18 6.79 58.97
CA GLN A 699 9.33 5.34 59.07
C GLN A 699 9.11 4.68 57.70
N PRO A 700 9.89 5.06 56.67
CA PRO A 700 9.71 4.54 55.30
C PRO A 700 9.80 3.02 55.22
N GLY A 701 10.69 2.39 56.01
CA GLY A 701 10.85 0.92 56.04
C GLY A 701 9.64 0.12 56.51
N LYS A 702 8.58 0.77 57.02
CA LYS A 702 7.32 0.10 57.39
C LYS A 702 6.34 -0.06 56.21
N PHE A 703 6.56 0.63 55.10
CA PHE A 703 5.70 0.50 53.92
C PHE A 703 6.21 -0.65 53.07
N ASN A 704 5.49 -1.77 52.99
CA ASN A 704 5.81 -2.83 52.03
C ASN A 704 5.27 -2.49 50.63
N ASP A 705 5.89 -1.51 49.95
CA ASP A 705 5.38 -0.97 48.68
C ASP A 705 6.47 -0.75 47.63
N VAL A 706 6.15 -1.08 46.37
CA VAL A 706 7.07 -0.97 45.23
C VAL A 706 7.52 0.48 44.98
N LEU A 707 6.67 1.49 45.23
CA LEU A 707 7.04 2.90 45.12
C LEU A 707 8.13 3.30 46.10
N ILE A 708 8.29 2.60 47.23
CA ILE A 708 9.32 2.90 48.22
C ILE A 708 10.64 2.23 47.85
N TYR A 709 10.63 0.95 47.45
CA TYR A 709 11.89 0.20 47.31
C TYR A 709 12.44 0.08 45.89
N ARG A 710 11.61 0.27 44.84
CA ARG A 710 12.08 0.11 43.45
C ARG A 710 13.16 1.15 43.13
N GLY A 711 14.29 0.70 42.56
CA GLY A 711 15.43 1.55 42.22
C GLY A 711 16.30 1.97 43.40
N ILE A 712 16.21 1.27 44.54
CA ILE A 712 17.10 1.45 45.68
C ILE A 712 17.83 0.13 45.91
N SER A 713 19.14 0.18 46.09
CA SER A 713 19.92 -1.00 46.45
C SER A 713 19.36 -1.65 47.73
N PRO A 714 19.17 -2.98 47.76
CA PRO A 714 18.72 -3.70 48.96
C PRO A 714 19.57 -3.39 50.21
N LEU A 715 20.86 -3.10 50.01
CA LEU A 715 21.83 -2.74 51.05
C LEU A 715 21.62 -1.33 51.62
N SER A 716 20.78 -0.49 51.02
CA SER A 716 20.52 0.89 51.46
C SER A 716 19.14 1.07 52.09
N ILE A 717 18.24 0.09 51.95
CA ILE A 717 16.86 0.17 52.43
C ILE A 717 16.78 0.39 53.95
N HIS A 718 17.63 -0.26 54.72
CA HIS A 718 17.66 -0.14 56.19
C HIS A 718 18.19 1.21 56.68
N LYS A 719 18.75 2.04 55.80
CA LYS A 719 19.28 3.39 56.11
C LYS A 719 18.24 4.50 55.88
N LEU A 720 17.06 4.16 55.38
CA LEU A 720 15.99 5.13 55.12
C LEU A 720 15.31 5.56 56.44
N GLN A 721 15.44 6.84 56.79
CA GLN A 721 14.85 7.43 58.00
C GLN A 721 13.63 8.31 57.70
N SER A 722 13.58 8.97 56.54
CA SER A 722 12.42 9.78 56.17
C SER A 722 12.12 9.69 54.67
N VAL A 723 10.85 9.85 54.29
CA VAL A 723 10.39 9.89 52.90
C VAL A 723 9.36 11.00 52.69
N LEU A 724 9.41 11.65 51.53
CA LEU A 724 8.38 12.53 50.99
C LEU A 724 7.97 12.04 49.61
N LEU A 725 6.67 11.84 49.42
CA LEU A 725 6.02 11.54 48.14
C LEU A 725 5.13 12.71 47.76
N PHE A 726 5.48 13.40 46.67
CA PHE A 726 4.80 14.61 46.23
C PHE A 726 4.28 14.45 44.79
N PRO A 727 2.96 14.52 44.57
CA PRO A 727 2.39 14.48 43.21
C PRO A 727 2.56 15.82 42.49
N ILE A 728 3.15 15.78 41.30
CA ILE A 728 3.19 16.91 40.37
C ILE A 728 1.98 16.81 39.44
N MET A 729 1.25 17.92 39.31
CA MET A 729 0.04 17.99 38.52
C MET A 729 0.15 19.02 37.40
N ASN A 730 -0.55 18.77 36.29
CA ASN A 730 -0.72 19.74 35.21
C ASN A 730 -1.75 20.83 35.57
N GLN A 731 -1.91 21.82 34.69
CA GLN A 731 -2.87 22.91 34.87
C GLN A 731 -4.33 22.44 34.95
N LYS A 732 -4.64 21.26 34.40
CA LYS A 732 -5.96 20.60 34.45
C LYS A 732 -6.16 19.76 35.72
N GLY A 733 -5.15 19.71 36.61
CA GLY A 733 -5.20 18.95 37.87
C GLY A 733 -4.98 17.45 37.71
N GLN A 734 -4.47 16.97 36.57
CA GLN A 734 -4.08 15.58 36.36
C GLN A 734 -2.65 15.35 36.86
N ILE A 735 -2.34 14.17 37.40
CA ILE A 735 -0.99 13.83 37.84
C ILE A 735 -0.10 13.56 36.63
N LEU A 736 1.11 14.09 36.64
CA LEU A 736 2.14 13.84 35.63
C LEU A 736 3.35 13.10 36.20
N ALA A 737 3.67 13.31 37.48
CA ALA A 737 4.81 12.65 38.11
C ALA A 737 4.63 12.55 39.62
N ILE A 738 5.41 11.67 40.24
CA ILE A 738 5.58 11.58 41.69
C ILE A 738 7.05 11.82 42.00
N VAL A 739 7.33 12.88 42.77
CA VAL A 739 8.65 13.10 43.37
C VAL A 739 8.74 12.25 44.62
N ARG A 740 9.77 11.41 44.69
CA ARG A 740 10.15 10.62 45.86
C ARG A 740 11.46 11.14 46.40
N ALA A 741 11.45 11.74 47.59
CA ALA A 741 12.66 12.19 48.28
C ALA A 741 12.86 11.37 49.56
N PHE A 742 14.10 10.98 49.83
CA PHE A 742 14.50 10.28 51.05
C PHE A 742 15.48 11.10 51.84
N ASN A 743 15.46 10.89 53.16
CA ASN A 743 16.49 11.32 54.09
C ASN A 743 16.74 12.83 54.02
N LYS A 744 15.88 13.58 54.73
CA LYS A 744 16.07 15.01 54.97
C LYS A 744 17.40 15.25 55.68
N LEU A 745 18.19 16.19 55.18
CA LEU A 745 19.48 16.62 55.71
C LEU A 745 19.33 17.89 56.55
N LYS A 746 20.21 18.06 57.53
CA LYS A 746 20.33 19.28 58.34
C LYS A 746 20.87 20.44 57.49
N SER A 747 20.44 21.65 57.84
CA SER A 747 20.88 22.90 57.21
C SER A 747 21.47 23.84 58.27
N PRO A 748 22.72 24.32 58.14
CA PRO A 748 23.67 24.05 57.04
C PRO A 748 24.26 22.63 57.11
N LEU A 749 24.67 22.12 55.94
CA LEU A 749 25.32 20.82 55.79
C LEU A 749 26.71 20.81 56.46
N VAL A 750 26.96 19.78 57.26
CA VAL A 750 28.26 19.54 57.89
C VAL A 750 29.00 18.47 57.09
N HIS A 751 30.11 18.83 56.46
CA HIS A 751 30.95 17.91 55.70
C HIS A 751 31.82 17.05 56.63
N ASN A 752 32.20 15.85 56.19
CA ASN A 752 33.10 14.90 56.88
C ASN A 752 32.56 14.21 58.16
N VAL A 753 31.24 14.19 58.37
CA VAL A 753 30.60 13.38 59.42
C VAL A 753 29.77 12.22 58.80
N PRO A 754 29.53 11.11 59.50
CA PRO A 754 28.70 10.01 58.98
C PRO A 754 27.29 10.49 58.59
N LEU A 755 26.71 9.90 57.54
CA LEU A 755 25.37 10.27 57.04
C LEU A 755 24.33 10.32 58.17
N SER A 756 24.33 9.35 59.09
CA SER A 756 23.41 9.29 60.23
C SER A 756 23.41 10.56 61.11
N GLU A 757 24.52 11.30 61.15
CA GLU A 757 24.63 12.56 61.90
C GLU A 757 24.21 13.78 61.09
N GLN A 758 24.15 13.65 59.76
CA GLN A 758 23.71 14.68 58.83
C GLN A 758 22.18 14.71 58.66
N LEU A 759 21.46 13.65 59.06
CA LEU A 759 20.02 13.54 58.90
C LEU A 759 19.24 14.41 59.90
N ASP A 760 18.20 15.08 59.41
CA ASP A 760 17.25 15.82 60.24
C ASP A 760 16.32 14.84 60.98
N PRO A 761 16.29 14.85 62.32
CA PRO A 761 15.46 13.91 63.10
C PRO A 761 13.95 14.14 62.93
N HIS A 762 13.52 15.29 62.41
CA HIS A 762 12.10 15.61 62.17
C HIS A 762 11.64 15.19 60.77
N GLY A 763 12.58 14.89 59.86
CA GLY A 763 12.27 14.50 58.48
C GLY A 763 11.63 15.62 57.65
N PHE A 764 10.88 15.25 56.62
CA PHE A 764 10.23 16.21 55.72
C PHE A 764 8.95 16.79 56.34
N THR A 765 8.74 18.09 56.13
CA THR A 765 7.63 18.87 56.69
C THR A 765 6.69 19.41 55.61
N GLN A 766 5.56 20.00 56.02
CA GLN A 766 4.65 20.69 55.10
C GLN A 766 5.34 21.85 54.37
N THR A 767 6.27 22.55 55.03
CA THR A 767 7.08 23.61 54.40
C THR A 767 7.87 23.10 53.21
N ASP A 768 8.41 21.88 53.28
CA ASP A 768 9.13 21.25 52.16
C ASP A 768 8.19 20.95 50.99
N ALA A 769 6.97 20.50 51.29
CA ALA A 769 5.93 20.30 50.28
C ALA A 769 5.51 21.62 49.61
N ASP A 770 5.41 22.72 50.37
CA ASP A 770 5.05 24.03 49.83
C ASP A 770 6.16 24.62 48.93
N LYS A 771 7.45 24.41 49.30
CA LYS A 771 8.60 24.74 48.43
C LYS A 771 8.52 24.02 47.08
N LEU A 772 8.22 22.72 47.11
CA LEU A 772 8.02 21.90 45.91
C LEU A 772 6.82 22.36 45.07
N LYS A 773 5.71 22.71 45.73
CA LYS A 773 4.50 23.23 45.07
C LYS A 773 4.80 24.53 44.32
N GLN A 774 5.55 25.45 44.93
CA GLN A 774 5.97 26.68 44.27
C GLN A 774 6.90 26.39 43.08
N ARG A 775 7.82 25.42 43.22
CA ARG A 775 8.76 25.02 42.17
C ARG A 775 8.10 24.26 41.02
N THR A 776 6.92 23.67 41.24
CA THR A 776 6.21 22.86 40.25
C THR A 776 5.98 23.61 38.94
N LYS A 777 5.66 24.91 38.98
CA LYS A 777 5.42 25.71 37.77
C LYS A 777 6.63 25.73 36.82
N SER A 778 7.86 25.70 37.36
CA SER A 778 9.09 25.73 36.58
C SER A 778 9.52 24.35 36.11
N VAL A 779 9.15 23.28 36.82
CA VAL A 779 9.55 21.90 36.51
C VAL A 779 8.56 21.20 35.59
N LEU A 780 7.28 21.60 35.67
CA LEU A 780 6.18 21.01 34.90
C LEU A 780 6.44 20.93 33.38
N PRO A 781 6.92 21.99 32.71
CA PRO A 781 7.15 21.93 31.27
C PRO A 781 8.26 20.93 30.88
N ILE A 782 9.22 20.69 31.78
CA ILE A 782 10.32 19.74 31.55
C ILE A 782 9.81 18.31 31.64
N LEU A 783 8.99 18.01 32.66
CA LEU A 783 8.41 16.67 32.82
C LEU A 783 7.47 16.31 31.67
N LEU A 784 6.75 17.29 31.12
CA LEU A 784 5.96 17.12 29.90
C LEU A 784 6.84 16.81 28.68
N ALA A 785 7.97 17.51 28.53
CA ALA A 785 8.95 17.18 27.48
C ALA A 785 9.50 15.76 27.63
N PHE A 786 9.79 15.30 28.85
CA PHE A 786 10.21 13.92 29.11
C PHE A 786 9.16 12.88 28.77
N GLN A 787 7.90 13.12 29.16
CA GLN A 787 6.79 12.24 28.80
C GLN A 787 6.65 12.14 27.28
N SER A 788 6.85 13.26 26.57
CA SER A 788 6.87 13.31 25.11
C SER A 788 8.05 12.52 24.53
N PHE A 789 9.28 12.75 25.01
CA PHE A 789 10.47 12.01 24.57
C PHE A 789 10.31 10.51 24.78
N HIS A 790 9.87 10.09 25.96
CA HIS A 790 9.67 8.68 26.29
C HIS A 790 8.62 8.03 25.39
N ARG A 791 7.48 8.69 25.19
CA ARG A 791 6.45 8.24 24.24
C ARG A 791 7.00 8.09 22.82
N GLU A 792 7.78 9.07 22.38
CA GLU A 792 8.28 9.13 21.03
C GLU A 792 9.37 8.09 20.75
N ILE A 793 10.30 7.92 21.70
CA ILE A 793 11.28 6.82 21.72
C ILE A 793 10.57 5.48 21.67
N ARG A 794 9.57 5.28 22.53
CA ARG A 794 8.80 4.04 22.58
C ARG A 794 8.10 3.79 21.25
N THR A 795 7.51 4.82 20.64
CA THR A 795 6.89 4.71 19.30
C THR A 795 7.93 4.33 18.24
N ILE A 796 9.12 4.92 18.26
CA ILE A 796 10.19 4.59 17.30
C ILE A 796 10.71 3.17 17.52
N GLN A 797 10.96 2.77 18.76
CA GLN A 797 11.38 1.40 19.12
C GLN A 797 10.31 0.37 18.75
N GLU A 798 9.03 0.66 18.99
CA GLU A 798 7.91 -0.19 18.57
C GLU A 798 7.82 -0.28 17.04
N GLN A 799 8.03 0.83 16.33
CA GLN A 799 8.07 0.83 14.87
C GLN A 799 9.26 0.02 14.32
N ARG A 800 10.45 0.12 14.92
CA ARG A 800 11.62 -0.72 14.58
C ARG A 800 11.34 -2.20 14.84
N LYS A 801 10.85 -2.52 16.04
CA LYS A 801 10.47 -3.89 16.44
C LYS A 801 9.35 -4.46 15.58
N ALA A 802 8.53 -3.63 14.94
CA ALA A 802 7.51 -4.06 13.99
C ALA A 802 8.06 -4.24 12.56
N ILE A 803 9.03 -3.41 12.16
CA ILE A 803 9.68 -3.46 10.84
C ILE A 803 10.66 -4.63 10.76
N ASP A 804 11.46 -4.92 11.79
CA ASP A 804 12.49 -5.97 11.74
C ASP A 804 11.94 -7.39 11.48
N PRO A 805 10.82 -7.84 12.10
CA PRO A 805 10.24 -9.16 11.82
C PRO A 805 9.62 -9.25 10.42
N LEU A 806 9.02 -8.17 9.92
CA LEU A 806 8.50 -8.07 8.55
C LEU A 806 9.65 -8.07 7.53
N TYR A 807 10.71 -7.30 7.79
CA TYR A 807 11.93 -7.27 6.98
C TYR A 807 12.61 -8.65 6.96
N GLN A 808 12.77 -9.31 8.12
CA GLN A 808 13.31 -10.67 8.20
C GLN A 808 12.46 -11.67 7.42
N ALA A 809 11.13 -11.65 7.59
CA ALA A 809 10.24 -12.54 6.87
C ALA A 809 10.38 -12.38 5.34
N ILE A 810 10.43 -11.14 4.83
CA ILE A 810 10.52 -10.88 3.39
C ILE A 810 11.95 -11.13 2.87
N SER A 811 13.00 -10.81 3.64
CA SER A 811 14.40 -11.07 3.26
C SER A 811 14.71 -12.57 3.18
N PHE A 812 14.15 -13.38 4.11
CA PHE A 812 14.28 -14.84 4.07
C PHE A 812 13.61 -15.41 2.82
N VAL A 813 12.41 -14.95 2.46
CA VAL A 813 11.72 -15.38 1.22
C VAL A 813 12.56 -15.09 -0.02
N SER A 814 13.24 -13.94 -0.07
CA SER A 814 14.08 -13.57 -1.21
C SER A 814 15.39 -14.36 -1.31
N GLN A 815 15.90 -14.89 -0.19
CA GLN A 815 17.21 -15.54 -0.10
C GLN A 815 17.13 -17.06 0.03
N SER A 816 15.97 -17.61 0.40
CA SER A 816 15.77 -19.04 0.60
C SER A 816 15.54 -19.76 -0.72
N SER A 817 16.59 -20.37 -1.25
CA SER A 817 16.52 -21.36 -2.33
C SER A 817 16.26 -22.80 -1.82
N GLY A 818 15.62 -22.98 -0.66
CA GLY A 818 15.39 -24.32 -0.11
C GLY A 818 14.60 -24.36 1.21
N ASN A 819 13.74 -25.37 1.29
CA ASN A 819 12.85 -25.80 2.38
C ASN A 819 11.65 -24.89 2.78
N PRO A 820 10.46 -25.15 2.22
CA PRO A 820 9.17 -24.58 2.62
C PRO A 820 8.86 -24.54 4.12
N GLU A 821 9.16 -25.60 4.86
CA GLU A 821 8.78 -25.74 6.27
C GLU A 821 9.62 -24.81 7.17
N GLU A 822 10.92 -24.66 6.87
CA GLU A 822 11.81 -23.76 7.60
C GLU A 822 11.41 -22.29 7.40
N LEU A 823 10.95 -21.95 6.19
CA LEU A 823 10.44 -20.63 5.86
C LEU A 823 9.18 -20.32 6.68
N LEU A 824 8.20 -21.24 6.68
CA LEU A 824 6.95 -21.06 7.44
C LEU A 824 7.21 -20.94 8.95
N GLN A 825 8.15 -21.69 9.50
CA GLN A 825 8.53 -21.56 10.91
C GLN A 825 9.12 -20.19 11.25
N LYS A 826 10.06 -19.68 10.44
CA LYS A 826 10.67 -18.36 10.64
C LYS A 826 9.65 -17.23 10.50
N VAL A 827 8.76 -17.34 9.51
CA VAL A 827 7.63 -16.44 9.31
C VAL A 827 6.77 -16.40 10.57
N MET A 828 6.28 -17.55 11.06
CA MET A 828 5.45 -17.54 12.26
C MET A 828 6.22 -17.06 13.51
N GLN A 829 7.51 -17.32 13.63
CA GLN A 829 8.34 -16.77 14.70
C GLN A 829 8.41 -15.23 14.65
N ALA A 830 8.42 -14.63 13.46
CA ALA A 830 8.33 -13.19 13.29
C ALA A 830 6.96 -12.65 13.74
N ALA A 831 5.86 -13.31 13.38
CA ALA A 831 4.50 -12.96 13.83
C ALA A 831 4.35 -13.00 15.36
N LYS A 832 4.92 -14.04 16.00
CA LYS A 832 4.97 -14.16 17.47
C LYS A 832 5.65 -12.95 18.11
N LYS A 833 6.82 -12.56 17.60
CA LYS A 833 7.60 -11.43 18.12
C LYS A 833 6.86 -10.10 17.89
N LEU A 834 6.34 -9.89 16.68
CA LEU A 834 5.60 -8.68 16.28
C LEU A 834 4.43 -8.39 17.23
N THR A 835 3.69 -9.42 17.61
CA THR A 835 2.48 -9.29 18.44
C THR A 835 2.70 -9.57 19.92
N ASN A 836 3.93 -9.87 20.35
CA ASN A 836 4.25 -10.31 21.70
C ASN A 836 3.35 -11.47 22.17
N ALA A 837 3.07 -12.41 21.27
CA ALA A 837 2.33 -13.64 21.58
C ALA A 837 3.25 -14.69 22.22
N ASP A 838 2.68 -15.65 22.96
CA ASP A 838 3.42 -16.80 23.46
C ASP A 838 3.65 -17.84 22.37
N ARG A 839 2.64 -18.10 21.54
CA ARG A 839 2.74 -19.00 20.39
C ARG A 839 2.07 -18.40 19.17
N SER A 840 2.49 -18.90 18.02
CA SER A 840 1.98 -18.53 16.70
C SER A 840 1.91 -19.78 15.84
N THR A 841 0.82 -19.98 15.13
CA THR A 841 0.59 -21.18 14.32
C THR A 841 -0.03 -20.78 12.98
N LEU A 842 0.40 -21.43 11.90
CA LEU A 842 -0.21 -21.29 10.58
C LEU A 842 -0.93 -22.59 10.23
N TRP A 843 -2.24 -22.51 10.09
CA TRP A 843 -3.08 -23.61 9.66
C TRP A 843 -3.27 -23.53 8.15
N LEU A 844 -2.94 -24.59 7.43
CA LEU A 844 -3.11 -24.67 5.98
C LEU A 844 -4.42 -25.37 5.64
N VAL A 845 -5.08 -24.92 4.57
CA VAL A 845 -6.34 -25.50 4.12
C VAL A 845 -6.09 -26.77 3.30
N ASP A 846 -6.74 -27.87 3.67
CA ASP A 846 -6.89 -29.08 2.88
C ASP A 846 -8.31 -29.13 2.28
N TYR A 847 -8.43 -28.58 1.07
CA TYR A 847 -9.71 -28.52 0.36
C TYR A 847 -10.30 -29.89 0.00
N GLN A 848 -9.48 -30.94 -0.10
CA GLN A 848 -9.96 -32.28 -0.47
C GLN A 848 -10.76 -32.90 0.69
N ASN A 849 -10.29 -32.69 1.91
CA ASN A 849 -10.92 -33.22 3.12
C ASN A 849 -11.81 -32.19 3.84
N ASN A 850 -11.82 -30.94 3.39
CA ASN A 850 -12.52 -29.82 4.02
C ASN A 850 -12.06 -29.58 5.47
N GLU A 851 -10.74 -29.67 5.68
CA GLU A 851 -10.07 -29.55 6.97
C GLU A 851 -8.97 -28.48 6.91
N LEU A 852 -8.54 -28.00 8.07
CA LEU A 852 -7.30 -27.27 8.27
C LEU A 852 -6.30 -28.17 8.98
N TRP A 853 -5.02 -28.08 8.60
CA TRP A 853 -3.96 -28.84 9.24
C TRP A 853 -2.76 -27.96 9.60
N THR A 854 -2.03 -28.34 10.65
CA THR A 854 -0.79 -27.68 11.06
C THR A 854 0.11 -28.71 11.77
N GLN A 855 1.40 -28.42 11.88
CA GLN A 855 2.33 -29.13 12.75
C GLN A 855 2.65 -28.29 13.98
N ILE A 856 2.41 -28.84 15.17
CA ILE A 856 2.67 -28.17 16.45
C ILE A 856 3.90 -28.81 17.10
N PRO A 857 4.97 -28.04 17.38
CA PRO A 857 6.13 -28.54 18.11
C PRO A 857 5.79 -28.84 19.57
N GLN A 858 6.21 -30.01 20.04
CA GLN A 858 6.09 -30.48 21.42
C GLN A 858 7.34 -30.11 22.23
N ALA A 859 7.22 -30.19 23.56
CA ALA A 859 8.31 -29.89 24.49
C ALA A 859 9.53 -30.83 24.33
N ASP A 860 9.34 -32.03 23.77
CA ASP A 860 10.41 -32.99 23.47
C ASP A 860 11.05 -32.79 22.09
N GLY A 861 10.63 -31.77 21.34
CA GLY A 861 11.09 -31.46 19.99
C GLY A 861 10.40 -32.24 18.87
N SER A 862 9.43 -33.11 19.17
CA SER A 862 8.62 -33.79 18.15
C SER A 862 7.55 -32.86 17.56
N LEU A 863 7.18 -33.09 16.29
CA LEU A 863 6.09 -32.35 15.63
C LEU A 863 4.83 -33.21 15.61
N ILE A 864 3.71 -32.68 16.11
CA ILE A 864 2.40 -33.34 16.02
C ILE A 864 1.55 -32.65 14.95
N GLU A 865 1.18 -33.40 13.92
CA GLU A 865 0.15 -32.96 12.98
C GLU A 865 -1.21 -32.91 13.67
N THR A 866 -1.85 -31.73 13.62
CA THR A 866 -3.18 -31.51 14.16
C THR A 866 -4.09 -31.07 13.04
N ARG A 867 -5.30 -31.65 12.98
CA ARG A 867 -6.33 -31.34 11.98
C ARG A 867 -7.60 -30.84 12.66
N VAL A 868 -8.27 -29.86 12.03
CA VAL A 868 -9.52 -29.26 12.50
C VAL A 868 -10.47 -29.10 11.31
N PRO A 869 -11.71 -29.62 11.34
CA PRO A 869 -12.67 -29.41 10.26
C PRO A 869 -13.00 -27.93 10.03
N MET A 870 -13.29 -27.55 8.78
CA MET A 870 -13.82 -26.20 8.51
C MET A 870 -15.14 -25.96 9.27
N GLY A 871 -15.28 -24.77 9.85
CA GLY A 871 -16.41 -24.40 10.71
C GLY A 871 -16.27 -24.80 12.18
N GLU A 872 -15.31 -25.67 12.54
CA GLU A 872 -15.08 -26.08 13.93
C GLU A 872 -13.97 -25.29 14.62
N GLY A 873 -14.23 -24.88 15.86
CA GLY A 873 -13.30 -24.08 16.66
C GLY A 873 -13.06 -22.69 16.05
N PHE A 874 -12.16 -21.91 16.65
CA PHE A 874 -11.90 -20.56 16.19
C PHE A 874 -11.25 -20.53 14.81
N VAL A 875 -10.27 -21.40 14.55
CA VAL A 875 -9.57 -21.46 13.26
C VAL A 875 -10.49 -21.96 12.14
N GLY A 876 -11.34 -22.97 12.39
CA GLY A 876 -12.32 -23.43 11.41
C GLY A 876 -13.42 -22.41 11.13
N MET A 877 -13.85 -21.64 12.14
CA MET A 877 -14.81 -20.53 11.95
C MET A 877 -14.23 -19.41 11.08
N VAL A 878 -12.97 -19.01 11.32
CA VAL A 878 -12.29 -18.02 10.47
C VAL A 878 -12.14 -18.55 9.05
N ALA A 879 -11.79 -19.83 8.88
CA ALA A 879 -11.69 -20.44 7.56
C ALA A 879 -13.03 -20.45 6.81
N GLN A 880 -14.14 -20.71 7.50
CA GLN A 880 -15.46 -20.76 6.89
C GLN A 880 -16.01 -19.37 6.56
N THR A 881 -15.74 -18.37 7.40
CA THR A 881 -16.33 -17.03 7.28
C THR A 881 -15.44 -16.03 6.53
N GLY A 882 -14.12 -16.29 6.51
CA GLY A 882 -13.12 -15.32 6.06
C GLY A 882 -13.00 -14.08 6.96
N GLN A 883 -13.61 -14.10 8.15
CA GLN A 883 -13.58 -12.98 9.10
C GLN A 883 -12.63 -13.28 10.26
N SER A 884 -11.76 -12.33 10.58
CA SER A 884 -10.86 -12.43 11.74
C SER A 884 -11.63 -12.53 13.06
N VAL A 885 -11.08 -13.29 14.00
CA VAL A 885 -11.65 -13.47 15.35
C VAL A 885 -10.59 -13.12 16.39
N ASN A 886 -10.89 -12.14 17.24
CA ASN A 886 -10.07 -11.75 18.39
C ASN A 886 -10.81 -12.06 19.69
N ILE A 887 -10.33 -13.04 20.44
CA ILE A 887 -10.87 -13.47 21.73
C ILE A 887 -9.99 -12.94 22.85
N SER A 888 -10.56 -12.02 23.63
CA SER A 888 -9.92 -11.44 24.81
C SER A 888 -9.77 -12.45 25.94
N PHE A 889 -8.88 -12.15 26.88
CA PHE A 889 -8.75 -12.87 28.14
C PHE A 889 -10.04 -12.76 28.98
N ASP A 890 -10.58 -13.84 29.57
CA ASP A 890 -10.14 -15.25 29.48
C ASP A 890 -10.93 -16.02 28.40
N LEU A 891 -10.23 -16.65 27.47
CA LEU A 891 -10.82 -17.43 26.37
C LEU A 891 -11.72 -18.56 26.87
N TYR A 892 -11.46 -19.14 28.05
CA TYR A 892 -12.31 -20.20 28.58
C TYR A 892 -13.73 -19.71 28.85
N ASP A 893 -13.95 -18.42 29.11
CA ASP A 893 -15.30 -17.87 29.31
C ASP A 893 -16.10 -17.78 28.01
N HIS A 894 -15.45 -17.94 26.86
CA HIS A 894 -16.10 -17.92 25.55
C HIS A 894 -16.93 -19.20 25.31
N PRO A 895 -18.20 -19.10 24.84
CA PRO A 895 -19.07 -20.25 24.61
C PRO A 895 -18.52 -21.30 23.64
N SER A 896 -17.64 -20.89 22.72
CA SER A 896 -17.02 -21.78 21.72
C SER A 896 -15.64 -22.32 22.13
N SER A 897 -15.26 -22.25 23.42
CA SER A 897 -13.93 -22.64 23.91
C SER A 897 -13.69 -24.15 24.03
N ASP A 898 -14.69 -24.99 23.80
CA ASP A 898 -14.62 -26.45 24.03
C ASP A 898 -13.46 -27.15 23.32
N ILE A 899 -13.14 -26.76 22.09
CA ILE A 899 -12.03 -27.35 21.32
C ILE A 899 -10.68 -26.91 21.89
N ALA A 900 -10.54 -25.64 22.28
CA ALA A 900 -9.33 -25.15 22.94
C ALA A 900 -9.10 -25.89 24.26
N ARG A 901 -10.15 -26.03 25.09
CA ARG A 901 -10.10 -26.77 26.37
C ARG A 901 -9.64 -28.21 26.19
N LYS A 902 -10.21 -28.94 25.23
CA LYS A 902 -9.82 -30.34 24.94
C LYS A 902 -8.38 -30.46 24.44
N THR A 903 -7.90 -29.50 23.66
CA THR A 903 -6.51 -29.48 23.16
C THR A 903 -5.53 -29.13 24.29
N ASP A 904 -5.88 -28.17 25.12
CA ASP A 904 -5.14 -27.75 26.31
C ASP A 904 -5.00 -28.90 27.32
N GLU A 905 -6.07 -29.68 27.55
CA GLU A 905 -6.04 -30.88 28.40
C GLU A 905 -5.02 -31.94 27.91
N LYS A 906 -4.92 -32.13 26.59
CA LYS A 906 -4.00 -33.09 25.97
C LYS A 906 -2.55 -32.61 25.97
N THR A 907 -2.35 -31.33 25.62
CA THR A 907 -1.02 -30.72 25.49
C THR A 907 -0.47 -30.18 26.79
N ARG A 908 -1.29 -30.18 27.85
CA ARG A 908 -1.00 -29.56 29.16
C ARG A 908 -0.62 -28.09 29.03
N TYR A 909 -1.20 -27.42 28.03
CA TYR A 909 -1.03 -25.99 27.76
C TYR A 909 -2.30 -25.22 28.15
N ARG A 910 -2.23 -23.89 28.28
CA ARG A 910 -3.37 -23.07 28.67
C ARG A 910 -3.55 -21.89 27.71
N THR A 911 -4.61 -21.95 26.91
CA THR A 911 -5.01 -20.93 25.94
C THR A 911 -5.94 -19.92 26.62
N CYS A 912 -5.43 -18.71 26.85
CA CYS A 912 -6.02 -17.60 27.61
C CYS A 912 -6.57 -16.47 26.72
N SER A 913 -5.92 -16.17 25.59
CA SER A 913 -6.38 -15.20 24.60
C SER A 913 -5.95 -15.62 23.20
N LEU A 914 -6.66 -15.18 22.18
CA LEU A 914 -6.50 -15.72 20.82
C LEU A 914 -6.80 -14.68 19.74
N LEU A 915 -5.93 -14.59 18.73
CA LEU A 915 -6.20 -13.84 17.51
C LEU A 915 -6.06 -14.80 16.31
N CYS A 916 -7.16 -15.03 15.61
CA CYS A 916 -7.23 -15.88 14.42
C CYS A 916 -7.57 -15.03 13.20
N MET A 917 -6.79 -15.17 12.12
CA MET A 917 -6.91 -14.32 10.94
C MET A 917 -6.73 -15.11 9.65
N PRO A 918 -7.54 -14.85 8.60
CA PRO A 918 -7.41 -15.55 7.34
C PRO A 918 -6.11 -15.14 6.63
N VAL A 919 -5.51 -16.10 5.93
CA VAL A 919 -4.41 -15.87 5.00
C VAL A 919 -4.94 -16.13 3.60
N LEU A 920 -5.05 -15.06 2.82
CA LEU A 920 -5.64 -15.08 1.49
C LEU A 920 -4.54 -15.03 0.42
N GLY A 921 -4.70 -15.81 -0.63
CA GLY A 921 -3.89 -15.74 -1.83
C GLY A 921 -4.10 -14.43 -2.60
N SER A 922 -3.29 -14.23 -3.64
CA SER A 922 -3.40 -13.07 -4.53
C SER A 922 -4.74 -13.04 -5.28
N ASP A 923 -5.33 -14.20 -5.54
CA ASP A 923 -6.65 -14.39 -6.14
C ASP A 923 -7.82 -14.25 -5.14
N GLY A 924 -7.51 -14.06 -3.86
CA GLY A 924 -8.49 -14.00 -2.78
C GLY A 924 -8.94 -15.37 -2.25
N GLU A 925 -8.37 -16.47 -2.73
CA GLU A 925 -8.63 -17.80 -2.17
C GLU A 925 -8.04 -17.92 -0.76
N LEU A 926 -8.71 -18.66 0.13
CA LEU A 926 -8.20 -18.92 1.47
C LEU A 926 -7.08 -19.96 1.41
N LEU A 927 -5.86 -19.58 1.74
CA LEU A 927 -4.73 -20.50 1.80
C LEU A 927 -4.57 -21.12 3.18
N GLY A 928 -4.94 -20.37 4.21
CA GLY A 928 -4.76 -20.77 5.60
C GLY A 928 -5.36 -19.82 6.61
N VAL A 929 -5.12 -20.10 7.89
CA VAL A 929 -5.49 -19.26 9.02
C VAL A 929 -4.30 -19.13 9.95
N THR A 930 -3.85 -17.90 10.23
CA THR A 930 -2.90 -17.66 11.31
C THR A 930 -3.61 -17.63 12.63
N GLN A 931 -2.95 -18.15 13.66
CA GLN A 931 -3.44 -18.19 15.03
C GLN A 931 -2.33 -17.73 15.97
N LEU A 932 -2.53 -16.60 16.62
CA LEU A 932 -1.68 -16.13 17.71
C LEU A 932 -2.34 -16.51 19.03
N VAL A 933 -1.55 -17.12 19.91
CA VAL A 933 -2.02 -17.67 21.17
C VAL A 933 -1.33 -16.97 22.32
N ASN A 934 -2.13 -16.50 23.27
CA ASN A 934 -1.74 -15.82 24.50
C ASN A 934 -0.92 -14.56 24.26
N LYS A 935 -1.59 -13.40 24.27
CA LYS A 935 -0.89 -12.12 24.42
C LYS A 935 -0.13 -12.13 25.74
N ARG A 936 1.16 -11.79 25.71
CA ARG A 936 1.98 -11.63 26.92
C ARG A 936 1.95 -10.20 27.39
N LYS A 937 1.87 -9.99 28.71
CA LYS A 937 2.22 -8.70 29.34
C LYS A 937 3.68 -8.37 29.04
N LEU A 938 4.02 -7.09 28.93
CA LEU A 938 5.41 -6.66 28.76
C LEU A 938 6.23 -7.00 30.02
N GLY A 939 7.38 -7.65 29.83
CA GLY A 939 8.31 -8.04 30.88
C GLY A 939 9.07 -9.32 30.52
N ASP A 940 10.19 -9.57 31.20
CA ASP A 940 10.91 -10.84 31.09
C ASP A 940 10.23 -11.89 31.99
N TYR A 941 9.46 -12.76 31.34
CA TYR A 941 8.78 -13.89 31.98
C TYR A 941 9.33 -15.20 31.42
N PRO A 942 9.42 -16.27 32.24
CA PRO A 942 9.82 -17.59 31.77
C PRO A 942 8.84 -18.13 30.72
N GLU A 943 9.25 -19.15 29.97
CA GLU A 943 8.33 -19.94 29.16
C GLU A 943 7.33 -20.67 30.06
N TYR A 944 6.13 -20.91 29.53
CA TYR A 944 5.09 -21.61 30.28
C TYR A 944 5.49 -23.06 30.55
N ASP A 945 5.45 -23.47 31.82
CA ASP A 945 5.68 -24.85 32.22
C ASP A 945 4.37 -25.66 32.14
N SER A 946 4.40 -26.77 31.42
CA SER A 946 3.26 -27.70 31.32
C SER A 946 2.75 -28.23 32.67
N SER A 947 3.59 -28.23 33.70
CA SER A 947 3.22 -28.63 35.07
C SER A 947 2.32 -27.62 35.77
N ASP A 948 2.27 -26.37 35.30
CA ASP A 948 1.42 -25.30 35.87
C ASP A 948 -0.06 -25.47 35.47
N TRP A 949 -0.38 -26.34 34.50
CA TRP A 949 -1.75 -26.53 34.04
C TRP A 949 -2.68 -27.06 35.16
N PRO A 950 -3.91 -26.51 35.34
CA PRO A 950 -4.62 -25.55 34.48
C PRO A 950 -4.49 -24.08 34.91
N ALA A 951 -3.52 -23.74 35.77
CA ALA A 951 -3.38 -22.39 36.30
C ALA A 951 -3.06 -21.39 35.18
N VAL A 952 -3.61 -20.18 35.32
CA VAL A 952 -3.35 -19.07 34.40
C VAL A 952 -2.20 -18.22 34.97
N PRO A 953 -1.03 -18.16 34.32
CA PRO A 953 0.05 -17.28 34.74
C PRO A 953 -0.37 -15.81 34.62
N GLU A 954 0.12 -14.95 35.52
CA GLU A 954 -0.21 -13.52 35.53
C GLU A 954 0.11 -12.82 34.20
N TYR A 955 1.17 -13.25 33.53
CA TYR A 955 1.64 -12.68 32.27
C TYR A 955 0.83 -13.10 31.04
N PHE A 956 -0.06 -14.11 31.14
CA PHE A 956 -1.04 -14.46 30.09
C PHE A 956 -2.40 -13.77 30.28
N GLN A 957 -2.58 -13.01 31.36
CA GLN A 957 -3.79 -12.21 31.60
C GLN A 957 -3.77 -10.91 30.78
N ALA A 958 -3.69 -11.05 29.45
CA ALA A 958 -3.68 -9.95 28.49
C ALA A 958 -4.41 -10.36 27.20
N SER A 959 -4.84 -9.37 26.42
CA SER A 959 -5.61 -9.56 25.18
C SER A 959 -4.92 -8.88 24.01
N PHE A 960 -5.13 -9.39 22.80
CA PHE A 960 -4.69 -8.73 21.58
C PHE A 960 -5.53 -7.49 21.31
N GLU A 961 -4.89 -6.41 20.86
CA GLU A 961 -5.55 -5.13 20.57
C GLU A 961 -5.78 -4.94 19.06
N GLU A 962 -6.56 -3.94 18.66
CA GLU A 962 -6.75 -3.61 17.23
C GLU A 962 -5.44 -3.34 16.49
N LYS A 963 -4.43 -2.83 17.19
CA LYS A 963 -3.10 -2.63 16.63
C LYS A 963 -2.46 -3.97 16.25
N ASP A 964 -2.55 -4.97 17.11
CA ASP A 964 -2.02 -6.31 16.83
C ASP A 964 -2.69 -6.94 15.62
N GLN A 965 -4.01 -6.73 15.48
CA GLN A 965 -4.76 -7.18 14.33
C GLN A 965 -4.28 -6.49 13.04
N ARG A 966 -4.15 -5.16 13.03
CA ARG A 966 -3.65 -4.40 11.86
C ARG A 966 -2.24 -4.80 11.46
N ASP A 967 -1.34 -4.96 12.43
CA ASP A 967 0.04 -5.39 12.17
C ASP A 967 0.05 -6.82 11.56
N MET A 968 -0.85 -7.70 12.01
CA MET A 968 -1.02 -9.04 11.46
C MET A 968 -1.74 -9.10 10.12
N GLU A 969 -2.61 -8.15 9.79
CA GLU A 969 -3.22 -8.04 8.44
C GLU A 969 -2.14 -7.78 7.40
N ILE A 970 -1.24 -6.83 7.69
CA ILE A 970 -0.08 -6.53 6.85
C ILE A 970 0.78 -7.78 6.71
N PHE A 971 1.10 -8.44 7.83
CA PHE A 971 1.90 -9.66 7.84
C PHE A 971 1.26 -10.77 6.99
N ASN A 972 -0.02 -11.08 7.21
CA ASN A 972 -0.74 -12.16 6.52
C ASN A 972 -0.89 -11.91 5.03
N ASN A 973 -1.06 -10.65 4.61
CA ASN A 973 -1.06 -10.29 3.20
C ASN A 973 0.28 -10.70 2.54
N GLN A 974 1.40 -10.50 3.23
CA GLN A 974 2.70 -10.93 2.70
C GLN A 974 2.88 -12.44 2.70
N VAL A 975 2.43 -13.12 3.76
CA VAL A 975 2.48 -14.59 3.81
C VAL A 975 1.61 -15.21 2.72
N GLY A 976 0.45 -14.62 2.43
CA GLY A 976 -0.47 -15.07 1.38
C GLY A 976 0.08 -14.95 -0.05
N VAL A 977 0.98 -14.00 -0.30
CA VAL A 977 1.69 -13.88 -1.59
C VAL A 977 2.75 -14.97 -1.76
N VAL A 978 3.36 -15.40 -0.64
CA VAL A 978 4.50 -16.31 -0.64
C VAL A 978 4.07 -17.77 -0.62
N LEU A 979 3.03 -18.08 0.15
CA LEU A 979 2.50 -19.43 0.37
C LEU A 979 2.30 -20.24 -0.92
N PRO A 980 1.71 -19.71 -2.02
CA PRO A 980 1.50 -20.46 -3.25
C PRO A 980 2.78 -20.86 -4.00
N GLY A 981 3.92 -20.19 -3.75
CA GLY A 981 5.22 -20.58 -4.31
C GLY A 981 5.96 -21.60 -3.45
N VAL A 982 5.41 -21.93 -2.28
CA VAL A 982 6.01 -22.72 -1.21
C VAL A 982 5.23 -24.03 -0.97
N MET A 983 3.91 -24.00 -1.15
CA MET A 983 3.02 -25.16 -1.29
C MET A 983 3.11 -25.75 -2.70
#